data_AF-A0A948WCQ1-F1
#
_entry.id   AF-A0A948WCQ1-F1
#
_cell.length_a   1.000
_cell.length_b   1.000
_cell.length_c   1.000
_cell.angle_alpha   90.00
_cell.angle_beta   90.00
_cell.angle_gamma   90.00
#
_symmetry.space_group_name_H-M   'P 1'
#
loop_
_entity.id
_entity.type
_entity.pdbx_description
1 polymer ?
#
loop_
_entity_poly.entity_id
_entity_poly.type
_entity_poly.pdbx_seq_one_letter_code
_entity_poly.pdbx_strand_id
1 'polypeptide(L)'
;MKNTLVMTAASLLLATPQGCVPANHHPQPPAPAPIFTYPIHADGGLVYDPLRREAEKTGQLARDANVEAREVSVQLGGLEAKFKVPVAARAYDVVPVGYVLRNTAAEASGPVHVSATAFEDPERRGGRDLADLSLPADIGVKFDFLGSVTATIRPGAPHLMAADLSDKPSDKYPNYDAGPLVRSGVVQAGDLVWFKFRITNTGNTILDPEGVGAFFLKPAIFRQKYDGNWEQTGIPYNRYIRILDYLYPGESTEVWINFMTDAKETPQGFGLLPGRYRIGIEGLARFEKDHDWLVNLWEGRTVARMEWDFTAAKEAIAVEPSSPRVTFENFGGQPRLNKWLHTFEEFMTSFESQLGGIPPGGEVRGTLHLQIAPWTKDVVVKLLTGDPPQIATAASPLSVSDETLEVALMPNAKNLVWKGGRWVPMVVTQTMADMRANIQLGPDVEGNARADIARMEESGISVVTTTGMPWLYEFIRFPYIHSQPTPESNQNGDAWKFFLDLARADGMPVEGWGNYPFARVTIGEVATWLTGKPFAFDTAWPMEASHADPKLPEANALVWLYHFRRWGDVFARNAAGQTPFSVEDTRGWLRMDLHIRYPHGPATIAAFRDWLKKQYSSLDKVNAAWGTRFAAWEEIDPERGQVVNRWDHRWEYSDSNNPFHDWSPAVLDFDSFRTELRAENYARTLEHLRKEVPSSALTLRTEGSNALVAGINPASPDPHLRHVYYSQRRNAMIAEILQKAGVLAYHSDYTTLPYTPREVRELTRACVKQGITPAWLPQFDHMRDIALNDKFGTDDYTRAYNVDRPVKATMMHVLTAVYPWWQATIGEGGVPGITWADYECDGFVTTTQAREMKLFENHLAIAAASPEVRKAVDAFPPPPPNPPAAAKRSFENAEPKPSNP
;
A
#
# COMPACT_ATOMS: atom_id res chain seq x y z
N MET A 1 71.37 4.44 -9.55
CA MET A 1 72.06 4.23 -8.25
C MET A 1 71.63 5.36 -7.33
N LYS A 2 71.27 5.20 -6.06
CA LYS A 2 70.88 4.08 -5.19
C LYS A 2 70.52 4.80 -3.87
N ASN A 3 69.35 4.50 -3.30
CA ASN A 3 68.96 4.64 -1.87
C ASN A 3 68.89 6.08 -1.30
N THR A 4 67.98 6.47 -0.38
CA THR A 4 67.39 5.75 0.77
C THR A 4 66.08 6.42 1.25
N LEU A 5 65.20 5.58 1.83
CA LEU A 5 64.00 5.81 2.69
C LEU A 5 63.88 7.15 3.46
N VAL A 6 62.63 7.59 3.74
CA VAL A 6 61.88 7.37 5.01
C VAL A 6 60.43 7.89 4.88
N MET A 7 59.45 7.04 5.26
CA MET A 7 58.05 7.39 5.54
C MET A 7 57.93 8.20 6.85
N THR A 8 57.06 9.21 6.91
CA THR A 8 55.97 9.34 7.92
C THR A 8 55.15 10.64 7.72
N ALA A 9 53.92 10.59 8.27
CA ALA A 9 52.97 11.68 8.53
C ALA A 9 51.85 11.90 7.48
N ALA A 10 50.76 11.18 7.74
CA ALA A 10 49.40 11.50 7.31
C ALA A 10 48.99 12.92 7.78
N SER A 11 48.28 13.65 6.93
CA SER A 11 47.49 14.82 7.31
C SER A 11 46.07 14.62 6.82
N LEU A 12 45.16 14.41 7.78
CA LEU A 12 43.72 14.51 7.60
C LEU A 12 43.39 15.92 7.09
N LEU A 13 42.83 16.02 5.89
CA LEU A 13 42.00 17.15 5.48
C LEU A 13 40.55 16.82 5.90
N LEU A 14 40.18 17.29 7.10
CA LEU A 14 38.80 17.36 7.54
C LEU A 14 38.06 18.35 6.63
N ALA A 15 37.19 17.83 5.78
CA ALA A 15 36.13 18.63 5.17
C ALA A 15 35.18 19.05 6.28
N THR A 16 35.20 20.33 6.64
CA THR A 16 34.17 20.96 7.47
C THR A 16 32.82 20.86 6.76
N PRO A 17 31.76 20.32 7.38
CA PRO A 17 30.43 20.36 6.80
C PRO A 17 29.95 21.81 6.80
N GLN A 18 29.82 22.41 5.63
CA GLN A 18 29.08 23.65 5.47
C GLN A 18 27.60 23.37 5.76
N GLY A 19 27.02 24.13 6.70
CA GLY A 19 25.58 24.17 6.94
C GLY A 19 25.12 23.87 8.37
N CYS A 20 25.80 24.36 9.42
CA CYS A 20 25.14 24.49 10.72
C CYS A 20 24.08 25.60 10.63
N VAL A 21 22.79 25.22 10.63
CA VAL A 21 21.69 26.17 10.88
C VAL A 21 21.89 26.73 12.29
N PRO A 22 22.00 28.06 12.47
CA PRO A 22 22.15 28.66 13.80
C PRO A 22 20.93 28.35 14.66
N ALA A 23 21.14 28.19 15.96
CA ALA A 23 20.14 27.75 16.94
C ALA A 23 18.89 28.66 17.10
N ASN A 24 18.76 29.74 16.32
CA ASN A 24 17.66 30.71 16.35
C ASN A 24 17.07 31.00 14.96
N HIS A 25 17.25 30.12 13.97
CA HIS A 25 16.64 30.35 12.65
C HIS A 25 15.19 29.85 12.63
N HIS A 26 14.24 30.76 12.85
CA HIS A 26 12.82 30.46 12.69
C HIS A 26 12.52 30.15 11.22
N PRO A 27 11.75 29.09 10.92
CA PRO A 27 11.38 28.76 9.56
C PRO A 27 10.51 29.87 8.99
N GLN A 28 11.00 30.56 7.97
CA GLN A 28 10.18 31.49 7.21
C GLN A 28 9.18 30.70 6.37
N PRO A 29 7.92 31.15 6.27
CA PRO A 29 6.94 30.49 5.45
C PRO A 29 7.39 30.53 3.99
N PRO A 30 7.36 29.39 3.27
CA PRO A 30 7.70 29.38 1.86
C PRO A 30 6.71 30.28 1.10
N ALA A 31 7.22 31.08 0.17
CA ALA A 31 6.36 31.83 -0.73
C ALA A 31 5.58 30.85 -1.63
N PRO A 32 4.32 31.17 -2.00
CA PRO A 32 3.62 30.43 -3.04
C PRO A 32 4.46 30.38 -4.32
N ALA A 33 4.48 29.24 -4.99
CA ALA A 33 5.35 28.99 -6.13
C ALA A 33 4.67 28.17 -7.23
N PRO A 34 5.11 28.31 -8.49
CA PRO A 34 4.51 27.59 -9.61
C PRO A 34 4.69 26.08 -9.49
N ILE A 35 3.78 25.33 -10.11
CA ILE A 35 3.78 23.87 -10.12
C ILE A 35 3.39 23.34 -11.50
N PHE A 36 3.97 22.19 -11.87
CA PHE A 36 3.59 21.48 -13.08
C PHE A 36 2.19 20.90 -12.95
N THR A 37 1.43 20.97 -14.05
CA THR A 37 0.10 20.39 -14.18
C THR A 37 0.02 19.53 -15.43
N TYR A 38 -0.88 18.55 -15.40
CA TYR A 38 -1.32 17.83 -16.58
C TYR A 38 -2.25 18.72 -17.42
N PRO A 39 -2.04 18.80 -18.75
CA PRO A 39 -2.82 19.68 -19.60
C PRO A 39 -4.22 19.12 -19.85
N ILE A 40 -5.13 20.03 -20.22
CA ILE A 40 -6.45 19.68 -20.73
C ILE A 40 -6.39 19.78 -22.25
N HIS A 41 -6.72 18.68 -22.93
CA HIS A 41 -6.77 18.61 -24.38
C HIS A 41 -7.92 19.49 -24.94
N ALA A 42 -7.89 19.81 -26.24
CA ALA A 42 -8.86 20.69 -26.88
C ALA A 42 -10.30 20.16 -26.86
N ASP A 43 -10.48 18.84 -26.74
CA ASP A 43 -11.79 18.19 -26.53
C ASP A 43 -12.27 18.25 -25.07
N GLY A 44 -11.46 18.83 -24.18
CA GLY A 44 -11.76 18.98 -22.76
C GLY A 44 -11.35 17.81 -21.88
N GLY A 45 -10.71 16.77 -22.42
CA GLY A 45 -10.20 15.63 -21.64
C GLY A 45 -8.85 15.92 -20.96
N LEU A 46 -8.56 15.26 -19.85
CA LEU A 46 -7.26 15.31 -19.17
C LEU A 46 -6.22 14.49 -19.96
N VAL A 47 -5.02 15.04 -20.13
CA VAL A 47 -3.87 14.30 -20.67
C VAL A 47 -3.04 13.81 -19.49
N TYR A 48 -3.21 12.55 -19.11
CA TYR A 48 -2.43 11.89 -18.07
C TYR A 48 -1.33 11.04 -18.70
N ASP A 49 -0.15 11.62 -18.85
CA ASP A 49 1.00 11.06 -19.60
C ASP A 49 2.30 10.95 -18.76
N PRO A 50 2.25 10.31 -17.57
CA PRO A 50 3.43 10.23 -16.68
C PRO A 50 4.60 9.46 -17.30
N LEU A 51 4.32 8.37 -18.03
CA LEU A 51 5.34 7.50 -18.61
C LEU A 51 6.11 8.22 -19.72
N ARG A 52 5.40 8.86 -20.65
CA ARG A 52 5.98 9.68 -21.71
C ARG A 52 6.89 10.77 -21.13
N ARG A 53 6.41 11.54 -20.15
CA ARG A 53 7.19 12.64 -19.54
C ARG A 53 8.49 12.13 -18.93
N GLU A 54 8.46 10.99 -18.26
CA GLU A 54 9.66 10.38 -17.70
C GLU A 54 10.61 9.87 -18.79
N ALA A 55 10.06 9.22 -19.83
CA ALA A 55 10.82 8.73 -20.96
C ALA A 55 11.50 9.87 -21.75
N GLU A 56 10.84 11.02 -21.89
CA GLU A 56 11.42 12.25 -22.47
C GLU A 56 12.59 12.76 -21.62
N LYS A 57 12.39 12.91 -20.30
CA LYS A 57 13.42 13.40 -19.36
C LYS A 57 14.65 12.50 -19.30
N THR A 58 14.48 11.19 -19.48
CA THR A 58 15.56 10.19 -19.44
C THR A 58 16.17 9.90 -20.82
N GLY A 59 15.69 10.58 -21.86
CA GLY A 59 16.14 10.41 -23.24
C GLY A 59 15.80 9.04 -23.84
N GLN A 60 14.89 8.28 -23.22
CA GLN A 60 14.42 6.98 -23.71
C GLN A 60 13.71 7.12 -25.04
N LEU A 61 12.76 8.05 -25.16
CA LEU A 61 12.06 8.28 -26.43
C LEU A 61 13.01 8.65 -27.58
N ALA A 62 14.09 9.40 -27.29
CA ALA A 62 15.08 9.75 -28.29
C ALA A 62 15.88 8.52 -28.79
N ARG A 63 16.14 7.54 -27.91
CA ARG A 63 16.77 6.27 -28.29
C ARG A 63 15.84 5.42 -29.15
N ASP A 64 14.56 5.41 -28.82
CA ASP A 64 13.59 4.51 -29.45
C ASP A 64 12.83 5.15 -30.64
N ALA A 65 13.16 6.41 -30.99
CA ALA A 65 12.47 7.19 -32.02
C ALA A 65 12.53 6.59 -33.44
N ASN A 66 13.56 5.79 -33.74
CA ASN A 66 13.79 5.20 -35.08
C ASN A 66 13.77 3.67 -35.07
N VAL A 67 13.14 3.06 -34.07
CA VAL A 67 12.99 1.61 -34.00
C VAL A 67 12.15 1.13 -35.18
N GLU A 68 12.54 -0.01 -35.77
CA GLU A 68 11.76 -0.63 -36.84
C GLU A 68 10.34 -0.91 -36.36
N ALA A 69 9.35 -0.53 -37.17
CA ALA A 69 7.94 -0.67 -36.85
C ALA A 69 7.18 -1.33 -38.00
N ARG A 70 6.20 -2.14 -37.63
CA ARG A 70 5.25 -2.78 -38.54
C ARG A 70 3.96 -1.97 -38.61
N GLU A 71 3.43 -1.80 -39.81
CA GLU A 71 2.08 -1.25 -39.97
C GLU A 71 1.04 -2.32 -39.71
N VAL A 72 0.07 -2.01 -38.86
CA VAL A 72 -1.07 -2.87 -38.52
C VAL A 72 -2.34 -2.04 -38.69
N SER A 73 -3.37 -2.62 -39.29
CA SER A 73 -4.64 -1.92 -39.54
C SER A 73 -5.79 -2.61 -38.81
N VAL A 74 -6.68 -1.80 -38.23
CA VAL A 74 -7.90 -2.22 -37.57
C VAL A 74 -9.07 -1.46 -38.19
N GLN A 75 -10.17 -2.15 -38.50
CA GLN A 75 -11.37 -1.54 -39.06
C GLN A 75 -12.59 -1.84 -38.19
N LEU A 76 -13.41 -0.83 -37.95
CA LEU A 76 -14.62 -0.97 -37.14
C LEU A 76 -15.70 0.04 -37.56
N GLY A 77 -16.83 -0.43 -38.07
CA GLY A 77 -18.01 0.42 -38.30
C GLY A 77 -17.79 1.66 -39.18
N GLY A 78 -16.91 1.59 -40.19
CA GLY A 78 -16.55 2.75 -41.02
C GLY A 78 -15.38 3.60 -40.48
N LEU A 79 -14.79 3.21 -39.34
CA LEU A 79 -13.52 3.73 -38.86
C LEU A 79 -12.36 2.84 -39.33
N GLU A 80 -11.26 3.46 -39.70
CA GLU A 80 -9.99 2.79 -40.02
C GLU A 80 -8.89 3.37 -39.13
N ALA A 81 -8.22 2.51 -38.36
CA ALA A 81 -7.05 2.86 -37.57
C ALA A 81 -5.83 2.13 -38.12
N LYS A 82 -4.79 2.89 -38.45
CA LYS A 82 -3.47 2.38 -38.85
C LYS A 82 -2.46 2.68 -37.77
N PHE A 83 -1.83 1.64 -37.24
CA PHE A 83 -0.84 1.71 -36.19
C PHE A 83 0.55 1.40 -36.74
N LYS A 84 1.57 2.07 -36.21
CA LYS A 84 2.98 1.74 -36.39
C LYS A 84 3.48 1.14 -35.08
N VAL A 85 3.56 -0.18 -35.04
CA VAL A 85 3.91 -0.94 -33.83
C VAL A 85 5.37 -1.36 -33.90
N PRO A 86 6.21 -1.05 -32.89
CA PRO A 86 7.60 -1.49 -32.85
C PRO A 86 7.72 -3.01 -32.99
N VAL A 87 8.75 -3.49 -33.70
CA VAL A 87 9.04 -4.94 -33.81
C VAL A 87 9.98 -5.44 -32.72
N ALA A 88 10.70 -4.52 -32.07
CA ALA A 88 11.56 -4.80 -30.94
C ALA A 88 11.46 -3.68 -29.89
N ALA A 89 11.73 -4.02 -28.64
CA ALA A 89 11.82 -3.08 -27.52
C ALA A 89 12.82 -3.59 -26.49
N ARG A 90 13.29 -2.70 -25.61
CA ARG A 90 14.01 -3.13 -24.40
C ARG A 90 13.02 -3.27 -23.25
N ALA A 91 13.29 -4.18 -22.33
CA ALA A 91 12.47 -4.36 -21.14
C ALA A 91 12.26 -3.04 -20.37
N TYR A 92 11.03 -2.79 -19.92
CA TYR A 92 10.59 -1.60 -19.18
C TYR A 92 10.77 -0.26 -19.90
N ASP A 93 11.13 -0.28 -21.19
CA ASP A 93 11.13 0.93 -21.99
C ASP A 93 9.73 1.37 -22.40
N VAL A 94 9.54 2.68 -22.45
CA VAL A 94 8.36 3.32 -23.03
C VAL A 94 8.59 3.48 -24.53
N VAL A 95 7.83 2.75 -25.34
CA VAL A 95 7.93 2.80 -26.80
C VAL A 95 6.76 3.54 -27.44
N PRO A 96 7.01 4.35 -28.49
CA PRO A 96 5.94 5.05 -29.20
C PRO A 96 5.21 4.12 -30.18
N VAL A 97 3.88 4.09 -30.09
CA VAL A 97 2.98 3.45 -31.06
C VAL A 97 2.19 4.54 -31.78
N GLY A 98 2.72 4.99 -32.92
CA GLY A 98 2.08 6.03 -33.73
C GLY A 98 0.81 5.51 -34.40
N TYR A 99 -0.23 6.34 -34.51
CA TYR A 99 -1.46 5.94 -35.20
C TYR A 99 -2.03 7.04 -36.10
N VAL A 100 -2.82 6.59 -37.09
CA VAL A 100 -3.70 7.43 -37.92
C VAL A 100 -5.10 6.82 -37.86
N LEU A 101 -6.07 7.58 -37.39
CA LEU A 101 -7.46 7.18 -37.26
C LEU A 101 -8.32 8.01 -38.22
N ARG A 102 -9.11 7.34 -39.05
CA ARG A 102 -9.95 7.96 -40.07
C ARG A 102 -11.40 7.55 -39.92
N ASN A 103 -12.30 8.50 -40.12
CA ASN A 103 -13.72 8.20 -40.32
C ASN A 103 -14.04 8.18 -41.81
N THR A 104 -14.31 6.98 -42.33
CA THR A 104 -14.68 6.73 -43.73
C THR A 104 -16.20 6.65 -43.93
N ALA A 105 -16.98 6.73 -42.85
CA ALA A 105 -18.43 6.77 -42.91
C ALA A 105 -18.96 8.14 -43.37
N ALA A 106 -20.21 8.16 -43.83
CA ALA A 106 -20.91 9.39 -44.22
C ALA A 106 -21.35 10.25 -43.02
N GLU A 107 -21.32 9.69 -41.80
CA GLU A 107 -21.78 10.32 -40.56
C GLU A 107 -20.60 10.48 -39.59
N ALA A 108 -20.70 11.46 -38.69
CA ALA A 108 -19.72 11.64 -37.63
C ALA A 108 -19.75 10.41 -36.71
N SER A 109 -18.59 9.99 -36.22
CA SER A 109 -18.57 8.96 -35.19
C SER A 109 -19.02 9.56 -33.85
N GLY A 110 -19.57 8.72 -32.96
CA GLY A 110 -19.56 9.02 -31.53
C GLY A 110 -18.13 9.00 -30.97
N PRO A 111 -17.97 9.02 -29.63
CA PRO A 111 -16.66 8.85 -29.00
C PRO A 111 -15.93 7.60 -29.52
N VAL A 112 -14.65 7.76 -29.86
CA VAL A 112 -13.78 6.69 -30.38
C VAL A 112 -12.52 6.62 -29.56
N HIS A 113 -12.04 5.40 -29.32
CA HIS A 113 -10.85 5.15 -28.53
C HIS A 113 -9.88 4.28 -29.30
N VAL A 114 -8.60 4.60 -29.16
CA VAL A 114 -7.50 3.74 -29.60
C VAL A 114 -6.67 3.38 -28.38
N SER A 115 -6.27 2.12 -28.26
CA SER A 115 -5.40 1.68 -27.17
C SER A 115 -4.34 0.70 -27.65
N ALA A 116 -3.31 0.56 -26.84
CA ALA A 116 -2.26 -0.42 -27.00
C ALA A 116 -1.98 -1.09 -25.65
N THR A 117 -1.88 -2.41 -25.63
CA THR A 117 -1.61 -3.21 -24.44
C THR A 117 -0.39 -4.13 -24.66
N ALA A 118 0.36 -4.39 -23.59
CA ALA A 118 1.55 -5.24 -23.58
C ALA A 118 1.44 -6.45 -22.61
N PHE A 119 0.29 -6.64 -21.98
CA PHE A 119 0.04 -7.71 -21.00
C PHE A 119 -0.66 -8.94 -21.60
N GLU A 120 -1.30 -8.81 -22.77
CA GLU A 120 -2.18 -9.84 -23.31
C GLU A 120 -1.43 -11.10 -23.74
N ASP A 121 -1.89 -12.26 -23.25
CA ASP A 121 -1.34 -13.55 -23.63
C ASP A 121 -2.00 -14.02 -24.94
N PRO A 122 -1.23 -14.29 -26.01
CA PRO A 122 -1.77 -14.64 -27.31
C PRO A 122 -2.51 -15.98 -27.31
N GLU A 123 -2.11 -16.93 -26.47
CA GLU A 123 -2.73 -18.26 -26.36
C GLU A 123 -4.08 -18.15 -25.66
N ARG A 124 -4.15 -17.39 -24.56
CA ARG A 124 -5.40 -17.13 -23.83
C ARG A 124 -6.35 -16.25 -24.64
N ARG A 125 -5.85 -15.27 -25.38
CA ARG A 125 -6.66 -14.43 -26.30
C ARG A 125 -7.23 -15.24 -27.45
N GLY A 126 -6.45 -16.17 -28.02
CA GLY A 126 -6.91 -17.07 -29.08
C GLY A 126 -7.39 -16.34 -30.34
N GLY A 127 -6.80 -15.18 -30.66
CA GLY A 127 -7.16 -14.36 -31.83
C GLY A 127 -8.48 -13.58 -31.70
N ARG A 128 -9.15 -13.62 -30.54
CA ARG A 128 -10.40 -12.91 -30.29
C ARG A 128 -10.18 -11.40 -30.16
N ASP A 129 -11.21 -10.63 -30.55
CA ASP A 129 -11.31 -9.20 -30.25
C ASP A 129 -11.81 -9.00 -28.83
N LEU A 130 -10.88 -8.66 -27.94
CA LEU A 130 -11.15 -8.54 -26.51
C LEU A 130 -10.92 -7.11 -26.03
N ALA A 131 -11.89 -6.59 -25.27
CA ALA A 131 -11.70 -5.39 -24.49
C ALA A 131 -10.93 -5.73 -23.20
N ASP A 132 -10.46 -4.71 -22.50
CA ASP A 132 -9.95 -4.79 -21.13
C ASP A 132 -10.70 -3.78 -20.28
N LEU A 133 -10.48 -3.78 -18.97
CA LEU A 133 -11.28 -2.94 -18.09
C LEU A 133 -10.86 -1.47 -18.08
N SER A 134 -9.73 -1.08 -18.69
CA SER A 134 -9.46 0.35 -18.91
C SER A 134 -10.46 0.97 -19.89
N LEU A 135 -10.93 0.19 -20.87
CA LEU A 135 -11.93 0.57 -21.87
C LEU A 135 -12.93 -0.60 -22.11
N PRO A 136 -13.87 -0.84 -21.19
CA PRO A 136 -14.67 -2.05 -21.19
C PRO A 136 -15.72 -2.09 -22.30
N ALA A 137 -15.91 -3.26 -22.89
CA ALA A 137 -17.03 -3.57 -23.78
C ALA A 137 -18.10 -4.34 -23.00
N ASP A 138 -18.29 -5.65 -23.23
CA ASP A 138 -19.20 -6.49 -22.47
C ASP A 138 -18.53 -7.13 -21.25
N ILE A 139 -18.95 -6.70 -20.06
CA ILE A 139 -18.54 -7.29 -18.78
C ILE A 139 -19.62 -8.30 -18.37
N GLY A 140 -19.32 -9.58 -18.57
CA GLY A 140 -20.18 -10.69 -18.20
C GLY A 140 -19.50 -11.57 -17.15
N VAL A 141 -20.19 -11.88 -16.06
CA VAL A 141 -19.71 -12.80 -15.02
C VAL A 141 -20.81 -13.77 -14.62
N LYS A 142 -20.44 -15.03 -14.44
CA LYS A 142 -21.30 -16.08 -13.89
C LYS A 142 -20.75 -16.56 -12.56
N PHE A 143 -21.64 -16.82 -11.61
CA PHE A 143 -21.31 -17.38 -10.30
C PHE A 143 -21.94 -18.76 -10.14
N ASP A 144 -21.14 -19.75 -9.75
CA ASP A 144 -21.60 -21.07 -9.36
C ASP A 144 -21.24 -21.34 -7.90
N PHE A 145 -22.23 -21.73 -7.08
CA PHE A 145 -22.00 -22.15 -5.71
C PHE A 145 -21.43 -23.58 -5.68
N LEU A 146 -20.22 -23.73 -5.15
CA LEU A 146 -19.51 -25.01 -5.09
C LEU A 146 -19.74 -25.74 -3.76
N GLY A 147 -20.04 -25.00 -2.69
CA GLY A 147 -20.34 -25.56 -1.38
C GLY A 147 -19.89 -24.65 -0.24
N SER A 148 -20.12 -25.10 0.98
CA SER A 148 -19.69 -24.44 2.21
C SER A 148 -18.91 -25.38 3.12
N VAL A 149 -18.02 -24.81 3.93
CA VAL A 149 -17.35 -25.47 5.05
C VAL A 149 -17.79 -24.78 6.33
N THR A 150 -18.19 -25.54 7.34
CA THR A 150 -18.52 -25.03 8.67
C THR A 150 -17.50 -25.55 9.65
N ALA A 151 -16.98 -24.69 10.52
CA ALA A 151 -16.10 -25.07 11.62
C ALA A 151 -16.66 -24.67 12.98
N THR A 152 -16.24 -25.42 13.98
CA THR A 152 -16.53 -25.18 15.39
C THR A 152 -15.23 -24.80 16.10
N ILE A 153 -15.24 -23.70 16.84
CA ILE A 153 -14.11 -23.25 17.64
C ILE A 153 -13.91 -24.21 18.82
N ARG A 154 -12.67 -24.59 19.07
CA ARG A 154 -12.33 -25.48 20.18
C ARG A 154 -12.31 -24.68 21.49
N PRO A 155 -13.10 -25.05 22.50
CA PRO A 155 -13.06 -24.38 23.80
C PRO A 155 -11.67 -24.46 24.42
N GLY A 156 -11.15 -23.32 24.90
CA GLY A 156 -9.84 -23.24 25.57
C GLY A 156 -8.62 -23.44 24.66
N ALA A 157 -8.80 -23.48 23.33
CA ALA A 157 -7.71 -23.57 22.36
C ALA A 157 -6.89 -22.29 22.11
N PRO A 158 -7.35 -21.05 22.43
CA PRO A 158 -6.52 -19.85 22.23
C PRO A 158 -5.22 -19.89 23.02
N HIS A 159 -4.16 -19.26 22.47
CA HIS A 159 -2.89 -19.15 23.18
C HIS A 159 -2.92 -17.96 24.14
N LEU A 160 -3.18 -18.23 25.42
CA LEU A 160 -3.14 -17.22 26.48
C LEU A 160 -1.69 -16.91 26.87
N MET A 161 -1.20 -15.72 26.54
CA MET A 161 0.14 -15.29 26.93
C MET A 161 0.18 -14.93 28.43
N ALA A 162 1.28 -15.28 29.11
CA ALA A 162 1.55 -14.91 30.49
C ALA A 162 2.56 -13.74 30.58
N ALA A 163 2.37 -12.86 31.54
CA ALA A 163 3.25 -11.70 31.74
C ALA A 163 4.70 -12.08 32.05
N ASP A 164 4.90 -13.23 32.71
CA ASP A 164 6.19 -13.79 33.11
C ASP A 164 6.77 -14.78 32.08
N LEU A 165 6.13 -14.92 30.91
CA LEU A 165 6.51 -15.85 29.84
C LEU A 165 6.45 -17.35 30.23
N SER A 166 5.71 -17.69 31.29
CA SER A 166 5.55 -19.07 31.77
C SER A 166 4.54 -19.90 30.97
N ASP A 167 3.77 -19.26 30.08
CA ASP A 167 2.81 -19.94 29.22
C ASP A 167 3.48 -20.88 28.21
N LYS A 168 2.70 -21.85 27.74
CA LYS A 168 3.09 -22.75 26.66
C LYS A 168 2.32 -22.36 25.39
N PRO A 169 3.00 -22.13 24.26
CA PRO A 169 2.32 -21.92 22.98
C PRO A 169 1.42 -23.12 22.67
N SER A 170 0.24 -22.86 22.13
CA SER A 170 -0.64 -23.93 21.66
C SER A 170 0.10 -24.74 20.60
N ASP A 171 0.08 -26.06 20.72
CA ASP A 171 0.57 -26.99 19.69
C ASP A 171 -0.38 -27.07 18.49
N LYS A 172 -1.57 -26.47 18.58
CA LYS A 172 -2.66 -26.57 17.61
C LYS A 172 -3.13 -25.19 17.14
N TYR A 173 -3.00 -24.97 15.83
CA TYR A 173 -3.56 -23.87 15.07
C TYR A 173 -3.93 -24.45 13.69
N PRO A 174 -5.08 -24.10 13.09
CA PRO A 174 -6.12 -23.22 13.62
C PRO A 174 -6.79 -23.75 14.91
N ASN A 175 -7.40 -22.85 15.69
CA ASN A 175 -8.06 -23.17 16.97
C ASN A 175 -9.52 -23.66 16.77
N TYR A 176 -9.82 -24.25 15.62
CA TYR A 176 -11.14 -24.76 15.24
C TYR A 176 -11.05 -26.13 14.54
N ASP A 177 -12.17 -26.84 14.50
CA ASP A 177 -12.37 -28.07 13.74
C ASP A 177 -13.27 -27.80 12.54
N ALA A 178 -12.71 -27.87 11.33
CA ALA A 178 -13.45 -27.68 10.08
C ALA A 178 -14.03 -29.00 9.56
N GLY A 179 -15.31 -28.97 9.18
CA GLY A 179 -15.96 -30.07 8.49
C GLY A 179 -15.56 -30.19 7.01
N PRO A 180 -16.10 -31.19 6.29
CA PRO A 180 -15.87 -31.32 4.84
C PRO A 180 -16.58 -30.20 4.07
N LEU A 181 -16.17 -29.99 2.80
CA LEU A 181 -16.90 -29.16 1.86
C LEU A 181 -18.23 -29.82 1.49
N VAL A 182 -19.35 -29.15 1.77
CA VAL A 182 -20.70 -29.64 1.50
C VAL A 182 -21.43 -28.71 0.55
N ARG A 183 -21.94 -29.25 -0.56
CA ARG A 183 -22.80 -28.50 -1.50
C ARG A 183 -24.27 -28.68 -1.12
N SER A 184 -24.85 -27.71 -0.42
CA SER A 184 -26.27 -27.73 -0.01
C SER A 184 -26.90 -26.33 0.06
N GLY A 185 -28.20 -26.24 -0.22
CA GLY A 185 -29.03 -25.05 0.05
C GLY A 185 -29.43 -24.90 1.53
N VAL A 186 -29.16 -25.92 2.36
CA VAL A 186 -29.24 -25.86 3.82
C VAL A 186 -27.83 -26.00 4.39
N VAL A 187 -27.28 -24.87 4.82
CA VAL A 187 -25.91 -24.74 5.34
C VAL A 187 -25.93 -24.97 6.84
N GLN A 188 -24.89 -25.62 7.36
CA GLN A 188 -24.76 -25.80 8.80
C GLN A 188 -24.40 -24.47 9.48
N ALA A 189 -25.20 -24.08 10.45
CA ALA A 189 -24.90 -23.01 11.39
C ALA A 189 -23.67 -23.38 12.23
N GLY A 190 -22.76 -22.43 12.45
CA GLY A 190 -21.53 -22.68 13.18
C GLY A 190 -20.73 -21.40 13.42
N ASP A 191 -19.60 -21.57 14.10
CA ASP A 191 -18.77 -20.46 14.57
C ASP A 191 -18.03 -19.78 13.42
N LEU A 192 -17.59 -20.57 12.44
CA LEU A 192 -16.99 -20.09 11.20
C LEU A 192 -17.63 -20.82 10.02
N VAL A 193 -18.04 -20.07 9.00
CA VAL A 193 -18.60 -20.65 7.77
C VAL A 193 -17.94 -19.99 6.57
N TRP A 194 -17.39 -20.82 5.69
CA TRP A 194 -16.82 -20.41 4.42
C TRP A 194 -17.72 -20.86 3.28
N PHE A 195 -17.91 -20.00 2.30
CA PHE A 195 -18.63 -20.29 1.07
C PHE A 195 -17.65 -20.28 -0.10
N LYS A 196 -17.70 -21.31 -0.94
CA LYS A 196 -16.88 -21.40 -2.15
C LYS A 196 -17.72 -21.11 -3.38
N PHE A 197 -17.27 -20.17 -4.18
CA PHE A 197 -17.89 -19.82 -5.46
C PHE A 197 -16.88 -19.98 -6.59
N ARG A 198 -17.35 -20.46 -7.74
CA ARG A 198 -16.64 -20.33 -9.02
C ARG A 198 -17.16 -19.10 -9.74
N ILE A 199 -16.25 -18.32 -10.30
CA ILE A 199 -16.53 -17.13 -11.09
C ILE A 199 -16.03 -17.41 -12.49
N THR A 200 -16.88 -17.26 -13.50
CA THR A 200 -16.54 -17.43 -14.90
C THR A 200 -16.71 -16.10 -15.62
N ASN A 201 -15.71 -15.67 -16.38
CA ASN A 201 -15.88 -14.53 -17.29
C ASN A 201 -16.68 -15.00 -18.51
N THR A 202 -17.86 -14.44 -18.72
CA THR A 202 -18.76 -14.77 -19.83
C THR A 202 -18.92 -13.65 -20.85
N GLY A 203 -18.28 -12.50 -20.62
CA GLY A 203 -18.34 -11.34 -21.52
C GLY A 203 -17.29 -11.42 -22.63
N ASN A 204 -16.92 -10.26 -23.18
CA ASN A 204 -15.80 -10.12 -24.12
C ASN A 204 -14.73 -9.13 -23.62
N THR A 205 -14.79 -8.77 -22.34
CA THR A 205 -13.82 -7.92 -21.66
C THR A 205 -12.95 -8.80 -20.75
N ILE A 206 -11.63 -8.70 -20.84
CA ILE A 206 -10.69 -9.33 -19.91
C ILE A 206 -10.92 -8.70 -18.53
N LEU A 207 -11.05 -9.51 -17.47
CA LEU A 207 -11.14 -8.97 -16.12
C LEU A 207 -9.73 -8.84 -15.54
N ASP A 208 -9.29 -7.61 -15.40
CA ASP A 208 -7.95 -7.27 -14.94
C ASP A 208 -7.88 -7.37 -13.40
N PRO A 209 -6.78 -7.87 -12.81
CA PRO A 209 -6.62 -7.92 -11.36
C PRO A 209 -6.09 -6.60 -10.78
N GLU A 210 -5.59 -5.71 -11.64
CA GLU A 210 -4.71 -4.58 -11.32
C GLU A 210 -4.93 -3.37 -12.22
N GLY A 211 -4.23 -2.27 -11.90
CA GLY A 211 -4.27 -1.02 -12.66
C GLY A 211 -5.59 -0.29 -12.59
N VAL A 212 -5.77 0.69 -13.47
CA VAL A 212 -7.05 1.44 -13.56
C VAL A 212 -8.24 0.53 -13.89
N GLY A 213 -7.98 -0.64 -14.46
CA GLY A 213 -8.96 -1.63 -14.87
C GLY A 213 -9.39 -2.64 -13.80
N ALA A 214 -8.94 -2.63 -12.55
CA ALA A 214 -9.16 -3.81 -11.71
C ALA A 214 -10.64 -4.22 -11.47
N PHE A 215 -10.88 -5.53 -11.52
CA PHE A 215 -12.10 -6.21 -11.09
C PHE A 215 -11.91 -6.92 -9.76
N PHE A 216 -12.89 -6.77 -8.87
CA PHE A 216 -12.88 -7.42 -7.56
C PHE A 216 -14.30 -7.51 -7.00
N LEU A 217 -14.45 -8.19 -5.86
CA LEU A 217 -15.74 -8.45 -5.26
C LEU A 217 -15.89 -7.75 -3.92
N LYS A 218 -17.10 -7.27 -3.64
CA LYS A 218 -17.53 -6.74 -2.33
C LYS A 218 -18.69 -7.60 -1.81
N PRO A 219 -18.41 -8.62 -0.99
CA PRO A 219 -19.45 -9.49 -0.42
C PRO A 219 -20.13 -8.85 0.78
N ALA A 220 -21.41 -9.15 0.96
CA ALA A 220 -22.16 -8.91 2.19
C ALA A 220 -23.12 -10.07 2.45
N ILE A 221 -23.46 -10.30 3.72
CA ILE A 221 -24.46 -11.28 4.11
C ILE A 221 -25.62 -10.60 4.83
N PHE A 222 -26.83 -11.03 4.49
CA PHE A 222 -28.07 -10.50 5.00
C PHE A 222 -28.86 -11.61 5.68
N ARG A 223 -29.56 -11.27 6.77
CA ARG A 223 -30.48 -12.17 7.47
C ARG A 223 -31.91 -11.68 7.26
N GLN A 224 -32.84 -12.62 7.04
CA GLN A 224 -34.25 -12.29 6.91
C GLN A 224 -34.85 -12.03 8.30
N LYS A 225 -35.49 -10.87 8.47
CA LYS A 225 -36.28 -10.51 9.65
C LYS A 225 -37.65 -11.21 9.65
N TYR A 226 -38.33 -11.17 10.80
CA TYR A 226 -39.68 -11.73 10.95
C TYR A 226 -40.73 -11.08 10.03
N ASP A 227 -40.52 -9.82 9.64
CA ASP A 227 -41.38 -9.09 8.70
C ASP A 227 -41.10 -9.43 7.22
N GLY A 228 -40.12 -10.29 6.96
CA GLY A 228 -39.70 -10.72 5.62
C GLY A 228 -38.61 -9.87 4.98
N ASN A 229 -38.23 -8.73 5.57
CA ASN A 229 -37.19 -7.85 5.05
C ASN A 229 -35.79 -8.41 5.30
N TRP A 230 -34.85 -8.04 4.43
CA TRP A 230 -33.44 -8.40 4.56
C TRP A 230 -32.65 -7.30 5.27
N GLU A 231 -31.87 -7.66 6.27
CA GLU A 231 -30.95 -6.75 6.96
C GLU A 231 -29.52 -7.25 6.82
N GLN A 232 -28.61 -6.35 6.44
CA GLN A 232 -27.18 -6.68 6.39
C GLN A 232 -26.71 -7.00 7.80
N THR A 233 -26.20 -8.21 7.98
CA THR A 233 -25.75 -8.70 9.30
C THR A 233 -24.24 -8.89 9.36
N GLY A 234 -23.54 -8.91 8.22
CA GLY A 234 -22.08 -9.06 8.22
C GLY A 234 -21.38 -8.78 6.88
N ILE A 235 -20.06 -8.65 6.96
CA ILE A 235 -19.11 -8.49 5.84
C ILE A 235 -17.84 -9.31 6.11
N PRO A 236 -17.00 -9.61 5.11
CA PRO A 236 -15.72 -10.29 5.34
C PRO A 236 -14.68 -9.42 6.08
N TYR A 237 -13.62 -10.06 6.60
CA TYR A 237 -12.53 -9.40 7.34
C TYR A 237 -11.78 -8.35 6.51
N ASN A 238 -11.28 -8.70 5.31
CA ASN A 238 -11.02 -7.68 4.31
C ASN A 238 -12.29 -7.48 3.51
N ARG A 239 -12.76 -6.23 3.44
CA ARG A 239 -13.98 -5.83 2.74
C ARG A 239 -14.10 -6.39 1.31
N TYR A 240 -12.97 -6.61 0.65
CA TYR A 240 -12.89 -7.03 -0.74
C TYR A 240 -12.26 -8.42 -0.91
N ILE A 241 -12.70 -9.14 -1.95
CA ILE A 241 -12.04 -10.34 -2.46
C ILE A 241 -11.38 -9.99 -3.79
N ARG A 242 -10.09 -10.28 -3.92
CA ARG A 242 -9.30 -9.98 -5.12
C ARG A 242 -9.12 -11.22 -5.98
N ILE A 243 -9.20 -11.03 -7.29
CA ILE A 243 -8.75 -12.01 -8.28
C ILE A 243 -7.32 -11.58 -8.63
N LEU A 244 -6.35 -12.48 -8.47
CA LEU A 244 -4.92 -12.13 -8.55
C LEU A 244 -4.30 -12.36 -9.93
N ASP A 245 -5.07 -12.88 -10.88
CA ASP A 245 -4.65 -13.10 -12.27
C ASP A 245 -5.68 -12.51 -13.23
N TYR A 246 -5.26 -12.19 -14.45
CA TYR A 246 -6.18 -11.83 -15.52
C TYR A 246 -7.17 -12.97 -15.75
N LEU A 247 -8.45 -12.66 -15.93
CA LEU A 247 -9.48 -13.66 -16.26
C LEU A 247 -10.04 -13.39 -17.65
N TYR A 248 -9.59 -14.15 -18.64
CA TYR A 248 -10.03 -14.02 -20.04
C TYR A 248 -11.45 -14.60 -20.21
N PRO A 249 -12.20 -14.14 -21.21
CA PRO A 249 -13.49 -14.73 -21.56
C PRO A 249 -13.44 -16.25 -21.72
N GLY A 250 -14.33 -16.94 -21.01
CA GLY A 250 -14.41 -18.40 -20.94
C GLY A 250 -13.64 -19.03 -19.78
N GLU A 251 -12.72 -18.31 -19.15
CA GLU A 251 -11.96 -18.81 -18.01
C GLU A 251 -12.72 -18.67 -16.69
N SER A 252 -12.29 -19.43 -15.69
CA SER A 252 -12.88 -19.40 -14.35
C SER A 252 -11.84 -19.39 -13.25
N THR A 253 -12.20 -18.78 -12.11
CA THR A 253 -11.45 -18.85 -10.86
C THR A 253 -12.37 -19.23 -9.69
N GLU A 254 -11.81 -19.68 -8.58
CA GLU A 254 -12.55 -20.03 -7.38
C GLU A 254 -12.17 -19.11 -6.23
N VAL A 255 -13.17 -18.68 -5.46
CA VAL A 255 -12.99 -17.80 -4.30
C VAL A 255 -13.65 -18.38 -3.07
N TRP A 256 -13.02 -18.18 -1.92
CA TRP A 256 -13.60 -18.41 -0.60
C TRP A 256 -14.10 -17.09 -0.01
N ILE A 257 -15.21 -17.17 0.70
CA ILE A 257 -15.82 -16.03 1.38
C ILE A 257 -16.25 -16.45 2.78
N ASN A 258 -15.80 -15.72 3.78
CA ASN A 258 -16.25 -15.81 5.16
C ASN A 258 -16.83 -14.45 5.60
N PHE A 259 -17.72 -14.44 6.59
CA PHE A 259 -18.38 -13.22 7.05
C PHE A 259 -18.27 -13.06 8.56
N MET A 260 -17.93 -11.84 9.00
CA MET A 260 -18.10 -11.36 10.36
C MET A 260 -19.55 -10.87 10.52
N THR A 261 -20.43 -11.71 11.06
CA THR A 261 -21.82 -11.38 11.37
C THR A 261 -22.01 -10.91 12.82
N ASP A 262 -23.17 -10.37 13.18
CA ASP A 262 -23.54 -10.07 14.58
C ASP A 262 -24.14 -11.31 15.30
N ALA A 263 -23.42 -12.43 15.28
CA ALA A 263 -23.84 -13.67 15.92
C ALA A 263 -23.24 -13.75 17.34
N LYS A 264 -23.73 -12.90 18.25
CA LYS A 264 -23.20 -12.73 19.63
C LYS A 264 -23.18 -14.01 20.47
N GLU A 265 -23.95 -15.02 20.08
CA GLU A 265 -24.04 -16.32 20.73
C GLU A 265 -22.92 -17.30 20.33
N THR A 266 -22.11 -16.97 19.32
CA THR A 266 -20.93 -17.78 18.96
C THR A 266 -19.71 -17.35 19.80
N PRO A 267 -18.69 -18.21 19.96
CA PRO A 267 -17.48 -17.91 20.72
C PRO A 267 -16.73 -16.63 20.29
N GLN A 268 -16.87 -16.26 19.02
CA GLN A 268 -16.24 -15.08 18.41
C GLN A 268 -17.17 -13.86 18.30
N GLY A 269 -18.46 -14.02 18.62
CA GLY A 269 -19.48 -13.02 18.36
C GLY A 269 -19.82 -12.85 16.87
N PHE A 270 -19.27 -13.70 16.00
CA PHE A 270 -19.60 -13.82 14.57
C PHE A 270 -19.67 -15.28 14.14
N GLY A 271 -20.38 -15.56 13.05
CA GLY A 271 -20.63 -16.92 12.54
C GLY A 271 -21.99 -17.00 11.85
N LEU A 272 -22.67 -18.14 11.88
CA LEU A 272 -24.05 -18.25 11.41
C LEU A 272 -24.93 -18.89 12.47
N LEU A 273 -26.00 -18.20 12.85
CA LEU A 273 -27.09 -18.75 13.65
C LEU A 273 -28.15 -19.36 12.72
N PRO A 274 -29.00 -20.29 13.20
CA PRO A 274 -30.14 -20.77 12.42
C PRO A 274 -31.04 -19.63 11.91
N GLY A 275 -31.46 -19.72 10.64
CA GLY A 275 -32.28 -18.69 10.00
C GLY A 275 -32.19 -18.71 8.49
N ARG A 276 -32.89 -17.79 7.83
CA ARG A 276 -32.80 -17.59 6.37
C ARG A 276 -31.83 -16.45 6.07
N TYR A 277 -30.96 -16.68 5.10
CA TYR A 277 -29.87 -15.78 4.73
C TYR A 277 -29.82 -15.55 3.23
N ARG A 278 -29.25 -14.42 2.87
CA ARG A 278 -28.89 -14.05 1.50
C ARG A 278 -27.42 -13.63 1.50
N ILE A 279 -26.64 -14.22 0.60
CA ILE A 279 -25.35 -13.66 0.22
C ILE A 279 -25.59 -12.72 -0.95
N GLY A 280 -25.14 -11.48 -0.80
CA GLY A 280 -25.01 -10.51 -1.89
C GLY A 280 -23.53 -10.34 -2.24
N ILE A 281 -23.18 -10.46 -3.52
CA ILE A 281 -21.85 -10.11 -4.01
C ILE A 281 -21.98 -9.04 -5.07
N GLU A 282 -21.36 -7.88 -4.82
CA GLU A 282 -21.16 -6.88 -5.86
C GLU A 282 -19.84 -7.17 -6.58
N GLY A 283 -19.90 -7.40 -7.88
CA GLY A 283 -18.74 -7.37 -8.76
C GLY A 283 -18.47 -5.92 -9.13
N LEU A 284 -17.31 -5.42 -8.73
CA LEU A 284 -16.86 -4.05 -8.94
C LEU A 284 -15.79 -4.04 -10.02
N ALA A 285 -15.86 -3.08 -10.94
CA ALA A 285 -14.82 -2.80 -11.91
C ALA A 285 -14.42 -1.32 -11.84
N ARG A 286 -13.12 -1.05 -11.84
CA ARG A 286 -12.58 0.29 -12.02
C ARG A 286 -12.41 0.56 -13.51
N PHE A 287 -12.90 1.72 -13.95
CA PHE A 287 -12.73 2.22 -15.32
C PHE A 287 -13.19 3.68 -15.41
N GLU A 288 -12.59 4.43 -16.33
CA GLU A 288 -12.64 5.89 -16.34
C GLU A 288 -13.83 6.46 -17.13
N LYS A 289 -15.04 5.97 -16.87
CA LYS A 289 -16.26 6.40 -17.58
C LYS A 289 -16.52 7.90 -17.46
N ASP A 290 -16.53 8.40 -16.24
CA ASP A 290 -16.77 9.78 -15.86
C ASP A 290 -15.93 10.08 -14.62
N HIS A 291 -15.54 11.34 -14.45
CA HIS A 291 -14.76 11.76 -13.29
C HIS A 291 -15.63 11.70 -12.03
N ASP A 292 -15.30 10.78 -11.13
CA ASP A 292 -15.84 10.68 -9.78
C ASP A 292 -14.69 10.43 -8.79
N TRP A 293 -14.49 11.38 -7.88
CA TRP A 293 -13.38 11.34 -6.92
C TRP A 293 -13.40 10.11 -6.00
N LEU A 294 -14.57 9.64 -5.57
CA LEU A 294 -14.67 8.51 -4.64
C LEU A 294 -14.54 7.17 -5.35
N VAL A 295 -15.13 7.06 -6.54
CA VAL A 295 -14.96 5.88 -7.41
C VAL A 295 -13.49 5.73 -7.80
N ASN A 296 -12.83 6.83 -8.14
CA ASN A 296 -11.42 6.86 -8.54
C ASN A 296 -10.45 6.79 -7.36
N LEU A 297 -10.91 6.52 -6.13
CA LEU A 297 -10.07 6.49 -4.94
C LEU A 297 -10.17 5.18 -4.14
N TRP A 298 -11.35 4.55 -4.06
CA TRP A 298 -11.56 3.41 -3.15
C TRP A 298 -12.33 2.24 -3.75
N GLU A 299 -13.47 2.51 -4.37
CA GLU A 299 -14.36 1.45 -4.79
C GLU A 299 -14.12 1.16 -6.26
N GLY A 300 -15.01 1.61 -7.11
CA GLY A 300 -15.17 1.13 -8.47
C GLY A 300 -16.66 1.16 -8.76
N ARG A 301 -17.05 0.74 -9.94
CA ARG A 301 -18.46 0.73 -10.35
C ARG A 301 -19.01 -0.67 -10.22
N THR A 302 -20.19 -0.81 -9.63
CA THR A 302 -20.89 -2.09 -9.62
C THR A 302 -21.31 -2.44 -11.03
N VAL A 303 -20.80 -3.56 -11.54
CA VAL A 303 -21.08 -4.07 -12.90
C VAL A 303 -21.98 -5.30 -12.85
N ALA A 304 -21.91 -6.05 -11.76
CA ALA A 304 -22.76 -7.22 -11.51
C ALA A 304 -23.16 -7.29 -10.04
N ARG A 305 -24.37 -7.78 -9.78
CA ARG A 305 -24.82 -8.21 -8.47
C ARG A 305 -25.27 -9.64 -8.52
N MET A 306 -24.66 -10.47 -7.69
CA MET A 306 -25.11 -11.83 -7.42
C MET A 306 -25.88 -11.86 -6.10
N GLU A 307 -27.04 -12.51 -6.11
CA GLU A 307 -27.78 -12.88 -4.90
C GLU A 307 -27.96 -14.39 -4.83
N TRP A 308 -27.73 -14.96 -3.65
CA TRP A 308 -27.99 -16.37 -3.37
C TRP A 308 -28.64 -16.55 -2.01
N ASP A 309 -29.84 -17.12 -2.01
CA ASP A 309 -30.64 -17.35 -0.81
C ASP A 309 -30.44 -18.79 -0.30
N PHE A 310 -30.24 -18.93 1.00
CA PHE A 310 -30.05 -20.23 1.65
C PHE A 310 -30.64 -20.24 3.07
N THR A 311 -30.70 -21.43 3.67
CA THR A 311 -31.11 -21.58 5.07
C THR A 311 -29.93 -22.09 5.90
N ALA A 312 -29.63 -21.44 7.02
CA ALA A 312 -28.74 -21.97 8.03
C ALA A 312 -29.53 -22.80 9.03
N ALA A 313 -29.09 -24.03 9.31
CA ALA A 313 -29.72 -24.95 10.27
C ALA A 313 -28.67 -25.54 11.22
N LYS A 314 -29.09 -26.04 12.38
CA LYS A 314 -28.16 -26.60 13.37
C LYS A 314 -27.37 -27.80 12.83
N GLU A 315 -27.98 -28.57 11.95
CA GLU A 315 -27.37 -29.75 11.32
C GLU A 315 -27.32 -29.54 9.80
N ALA A 316 -26.30 -30.12 9.17
CA ALA A 316 -26.23 -30.16 7.72
C ALA A 316 -27.34 -31.05 7.16
N ILE A 317 -28.13 -30.51 6.22
CA ILE A 317 -29.18 -31.26 5.52
C ILE A 317 -28.84 -31.20 4.05
N ALA A 318 -28.83 -32.35 3.36
CA ALA A 318 -28.58 -32.40 1.93
C ALA A 318 -29.81 -31.89 1.15
N VAL A 319 -29.73 -30.66 0.66
CA VAL A 319 -30.75 -30.02 -0.18
C VAL A 319 -30.05 -29.43 -1.38
N GLU A 320 -30.53 -29.71 -2.60
CA GLU A 320 -29.93 -29.12 -3.80
C GLU A 320 -29.99 -27.58 -3.71
N PRO A 321 -28.84 -26.87 -3.78
CA PRO A 321 -28.82 -25.43 -3.68
C PRO A 321 -29.50 -24.79 -4.89
N SER A 322 -30.19 -23.67 -4.66
CA SER A 322 -30.65 -22.82 -5.76
C SER A 322 -29.45 -22.25 -6.52
N SER A 323 -29.63 -21.97 -7.81
CA SER A 323 -28.59 -21.27 -8.59
C SER A 323 -28.49 -19.82 -8.12
N PRO A 324 -27.27 -19.27 -7.93
CA PRO A 324 -27.08 -17.84 -7.73
C PRO A 324 -27.75 -17.04 -8.85
N ARG A 325 -28.46 -15.97 -8.49
CA ARG A 325 -29.07 -15.06 -9.46
C ARG A 325 -28.11 -13.91 -9.72
N VAL A 326 -27.68 -13.75 -10.96
CA VAL A 326 -26.83 -12.62 -11.36
C VAL A 326 -27.68 -11.61 -12.10
N THR A 327 -27.62 -10.37 -11.65
CA THR A 327 -28.15 -9.21 -12.35
C THR A 327 -26.99 -8.34 -12.75
N PHE A 328 -27.00 -7.86 -13.99
CA PHE A 328 -26.02 -6.90 -14.44
C PHE A 328 -26.57 -5.51 -14.23
N GLU A 329 -25.74 -4.62 -13.73
CA GLU A 329 -26.00 -3.20 -13.88
C GLU A 329 -25.72 -2.85 -15.35
N ASN A 330 -26.70 -3.19 -16.18
CA ASN A 330 -26.72 -2.71 -17.54
C ASN A 330 -26.80 -1.19 -17.45
N PHE A 331 -25.79 -0.51 -17.98
CA PHE A 331 -25.70 0.95 -18.08
C PHE A 331 -26.83 1.59 -18.92
N GLY A 332 -28.01 0.97 -19.04
CA GLY A 332 -29.20 1.50 -19.70
C GLY A 332 -29.01 1.77 -21.19
N GLY A 333 -28.12 1.03 -21.87
CA GLY A 333 -27.74 1.33 -23.25
C GLY A 333 -26.87 2.59 -23.39
N GLN A 334 -26.34 3.16 -22.30
CA GLN A 334 -25.40 4.27 -22.37
C GLN A 334 -23.98 3.81 -22.71
N PRO A 335 -23.16 4.68 -23.34
CA PRO A 335 -21.76 4.40 -23.61
C PRO A 335 -21.01 4.01 -22.34
N ARG A 336 -20.28 2.88 -22.43
CA ARG A 336 -19.41 2.35 -21.36
C ARG A 336 -18.03 3.01 -21.33
N LEU A 337 -17.76 3.85 -22.32
CA LEU A 337 -16.44 4.41 -22.55
C LEU A 337 -16.20 5.72 -21.81
N ASN A 338 -14.91 6.01 -21.68
CA ASN A 338 -14.36 7.17 -21.01
C ASN A 338 -14.83 8.50 -21.61
N LYS A 339 -15.18 9.47 -20.75
CA LYS A 339 -15.70 10.79 -21.11
C LYS A 339 -14.86 11.96 -20.61
N TRP A 340 -13.73 11.72 -19.96
CA TRP A 340 -13.01 12.77 -19.25
C TRP A 340 -11.48 12.70 -19.36
N LEU A 341 -10.91 11.55 -19.69
CA LEU A 341 -9.50 11.41 -20.07
C LEU A 341 -9.36 11.52 -21.59
N HIS A 342 -8.42 12.31 -22.06
CA HIS A 342 -8.00 12.25 -23.47
C HIS A 342 -6.89 11.22 -23.63
N THR A 343 -5.84 11.32 -22.82
CA THR A 343 -4.68 10.40 -22.83
C THR A 343 -4.55 9.75 -21.46
N PHE A 344 -4.23 8.46 -21.45
CA PHE A 344 -3.89 7.72 -20.23
C PHE A 344 -2.72 6.77 -20.49
N GLU A 345 -1.80 6.71 -19.53
CA GLU A 345 -0.61 5.86 -19.57
C GLU A 345 -0.38 5.22 -18.19
N GLU A 346 -0.27 3.89 -18.18
CA GLU A 346 0.21 3.11 -17.03
C GLU A 346 1.08 1.94 -17.53
N PHE A 347 1.68 1.17 -16.62
CA PHE A 347 2.49 0.03 -17.03
C PHE A 347 1.67 -0.96 -17.88
N MET A 348 2.20 -1.32 -19.06
CA MET A 348 1.58 -2.22 -20.05
C MET A 348 0.25 -1.77 -20.70
N THR A 349 -0.27 -0.56 -20.41
CA THR A 349 -1.52 -0.06 -21.00
C THR A 349 -1.43 1.42 -21.34
N SER A 350 -1.82 1.80 -22.55
CA SER A 350 -1.99 3.20 -22.95
C SER A 350 -3.18 3.36 -23.87
N PHE A 351 -3.93 4.46 -23.72
CA PHE A 351 -5.01 4.80 -24.63
C PHE A 351 -5.13 6.30 -24.91
N GLU A 352 -5.73 6.61 -26.06
CA GLU A 352 -6.22 7.94 -26.41
C GLU A 352 -7.71 7.89 -26.79
N SER A 353 -8.45 8.93 -26.39
CA SER A 353 -9.90 9.02 -26.53
C SER A 353 -10.27 10.29 -27.28
N GLN A 354 -10.96 10.14 -28.41
CA GLN A 354 -11.56 11.24 -29.15
C GLN A 354 -12.96 11.48 -28.57
N LEU A 355 -13.05 12.28 -27.50
CA LEU A 355 -14.27 12.42 -26.70
C LEU A 355 -15.46 13.01 -27.48
N GLY A 356 -15.17 13.87 -28.46
CA GLY A 356 -16.16 14.45 -29.37
C GLY A 356 -16.45 13.62 -30.62
N GLY A 357 -15.79 12.47 -30.79
CA GLY A 357 -15.82 11.70 -32.02
C GLY A 357 -15.03 12.34 -33.18
N ILE A 358 -15.21 11.80 -34.38
CA ILE A 358 -14.47 12.18 -35.59
C ILE A 358 -15.47 12.53 -36.69
N PRO A 359 -15.37 13.71 -37.32
CA PRO A 359 -16.29 14.11 -38.38
C PRO A 359 -16.14 13.21 -39.63
N PRO A 360 -17.16 13.15 -40.52
CA PRO A 360 -17.07 12.40 -41.77
C PRO A 360 -15.85 12.84 -42.60
N GLY A 361 -15.05 11.89 -43.08
CA GLY A 361 -13.80 12.18 -43.79
C GLY A 361 -12.69 12.77 -42.92
N GLY A 362 -12.92 12.90 -41.62
CA GLY A 362 -11.96 13.39 -40.65
C GLY A 362 -10.81 12.42 -40.41
N GLU A 363 -9.65 12.96 -40.08
CA GLU A 363 -8.44 12.22 -39.75
C GLU A 363 -7.85 12.78 -38.46
N VAL A 364 -7.48 11.88 -37.54
CA VAL A 364 -6.75 12.19 -36.31
C VAL A 364 -5.44 11.41 -36.31
N ARG A 365 -4.39 12.02 -35.78
CA ARG A 365 -3.06 11.43 -35.64
C ARG A 365 -2.61 11.59 -34.20
N GLY A 366 -2.03 10.55 -33.63
CA GLY A 366 -1.50 10.57 -32.27
C GLY A 366 -0.42 9.53 -32.07
N THR A 367 0.03 9.39 -30.83
CA THR A 367 1.06 8.42 -30.45
C THR A 367 0.79 7.94 -29.03
N LEU A 368 0.55 6.64 -28.91
CA LEU A 368 0.43 5.97 -27.61
C LEU A 368 1.83 5.69 -27.08
N HIS A 369 2.06 5.88 -25.79
CA HIS A 369 3.34 5.58 -25.14
C HIS A 369 3.16 4.38 -24.22
N LEU A 370 3.71 3.24 -24.62
CA LEU A 370 3.46 1.96 -23.98
C LEU A 370 4.73 1.48 -23.29
N GLN A 371 4.68 1.24 -21.98
CA GLN A 371 5.78 0.61 -21.26
C GLN A 371 5.73 -0.92 -21.43
N ILE A 372 6.84 -1.51 -21.87
CA ILE A 372 6.91 -2.92 -22.28
C ILE A 372 7.42 -3.80 -21.15
N ALA A 373 6.71 -4.89 -20.83
CA ALA A 373 7.22 -5.89 -19.89
C ALA A 373 8.24 -6.82 -20.57
N PRO A 374 9.22 -7.38 -19.84
CA PRO A 374 10.24 -8.30 -20.37
C PRO A 374 9.67 -9.55 -21.07
N TRP A 375 8.43 -9.91 -20.76
CA TRP A 375 7.77 -11.11 -21.28
C TRP A 375 6.65 -10.82 -22.28
N THR A 376 6.48 -9.57 -22.69
CA THR A 376 5.51 -9.20 -23.71
C THR A 376 5.83 -9.96 -25.00
N LYS A 377 4.88 -10.77 -25.48
CA LYS A 377 4.99 -11.51 -26.75
C LYS A 377 4.45 -10.69 -27.93
N ASP A 378 3.30 -10.05 -27.72
CA ASP A 378 2.63 -9.21 -28.69
C ASP A 378 2.29 -7.84 -28.08
N VAL A 379 2.29 -6.80 -28.91
CA VAL A 379 1.56 -5.57 -28.63
C VAL A 379 0.19 -5.69 -29.31
N VAL A 380 -0.88 -5.53 -28.55
CA VAL A 380 -2.25 -5.57 -29.07
C VAL A 380 -2.78 -4.15 -29.19
N VAL A 381 -3.10 -3.74 -30.41
CA VAL A 381 -3.72 -2.44 -30.68
C VAL A 381 -5.22 -2.60 -30.88
N LYS A 382 -6.01 -1.67 -30.34
CA LYS A 382 -7.47 -1.76 -30.30
C LYS A 382 -8.11 -0.49 -30.84
N LEU A 383 -9.25 -0.67 -31.48
CA LEU A 383 -10.17 0.39 -31.88
C LEU A 383 -11.53 0.11 -31.24
N LEU A 384 -12.05 1.06 -30.48
CA LEU A 384 -13.32 0.92 -29.76
C LEU A 384 -14.27 2.08 -30.05
N THR A 385 -15.57 1.77 -30.07
CA THR A 385 -16.67 2.74 -30.23
C THR A 385 -17.69 2.59 -29.12
N GLY A 386 -18.36 3.68 -28.73
CA GLY A 386 -19.15 3.73 -27.50
C GLY A 386 -20.62 3.36 -27.60
N ASP A 387 -21.24 3.38 -28.79
CA ASP A 387 -22.69 3.18 -28.96
C ASP A 387 -23.07 2.59 -30.33
N PRO A 388 -23.40 1.28 -30.43
CA PRO A 388 -23.21 0.27 -29.38
C PRO A 388 -21.72 0.04 -29.11
N PRO A 389 -21.34 -0.49 -27.93
CA PRO A 389 -19.95 -0.83 -27.66
C PRO A 389 -19.47 -1.90 -28.64
N GLN A 390 -18.51 -1.54 -29.49
CA GLN A 390 -17.86 -2.47 -30.40
C GLN A 390 -16.34 -2.35 -30.30
N ILE A 391 -15.66 -3.43 -30.65
CA ILE A 391 -14.20 -3.51 -30.61
C ILE A 391 -13.69 -4.28 -31.82
N ALA A 392 -12.56 -3.84 -32.33
CA ALA A 392 -11.71 -4.63 -33.22
C ALA A 392 -10.26 -4.50 -32.72
N THR A 393 -9.49 -5.57 -32.86
CA THR A 393 -8.11 -5.66 -32.37
C THR A 393 -7.17 -6.16 -33.45
N ALA A 394 -5.89 -5.84 -33.31
CA ALA A 394 -4.85 -6.52 -34.05
C ALA A 394 -3.61 -6.69 -33.15
N ALA A 395 -2.97 -7.85 -33.24
CA ALA A 395 -1.76 -8.15 -32.48
C ALA A 395 -0.54 -8.09 -33.39
N SER A 396 0.55 -7.51 -32.89
CA SER A 396 1.85 -7.52 -33.55
C SER A 396 2.90 -8.14 -32.63
N PRO A 397 3.56 -9.23 -33.06
CA PRO A 397 4.70 -9.78 -32.35
C PRO A 397 5.79 -8.75 -32.05
N LEU A 398 6.35 -8.84 -30.85
CA LEU A 398 7.41 -7.98 -30.33
C LEU A 398 8.56 -8.84 -29.78
N SER A 399 9.79 -8.49 -30.14
CA SER A 399 10.98 -9.02 -29.46
C SER A 399 11.40 -8.09 -28.32
N VAL A 400 11.50 -8.60 -27.10
CA VAL A 400 11.95 -7.81 -25.95
C VAL A 400 13.35 -8.22 -25.53
N SER A 401 14.29 -7.27 -25.43
CA SER A 401 15.65 -7.52 -24.96
C SER A 401 15.79 -7.25 -23.45
N ASP A 402 16.75 -7.92 -22.83
CA ASP A 402 17.07 -7.86 -21.39
C ASP A 402 18.12 -6.79 -21.02
N GLU A 403 18.53 -5.95 -21.96
CA GLU A 403 19.60 -4.94 -21.80
C GLU A 403 19.43 -3.98 -20.62
N THR A 404 18.19 -3.75 -20.16
CA THR A 404 17.86 -2.85 -19.05
C THR A 404 17.76 -3.54 -17.69
N LEU A 405 17.89 -4.88 -17.65
CA LEU A 405 17.71 -5.72 -16.47
C LEU A 405 18.98 -5.82 -15.59
N GLU A 406 20.02 -5.03 -15.84
CA GLU A 406 21.21 -5.06 -14.98
C GLU A 406 20.92 -4.43 -13.61
N VAL A 407 21.08 -5.19 -12.53
CA VAL A 407 20.94 -4.66 -11.17
C VAL A 407 22.30 -4.16 -10.67
N ALA A 408 22.45 -2.85 -10.55
CA ALA A 408 23.59 -2.25 -9.86
C ALA A 408 23.38 -2.35 -8.34
N LEU A 409 23.81 -3.43 -7.69
CA LEU A 409 23.68 -3.58 -6.24
C LEU A 409 24.71 -2.71 -5.50
N MET A 410 24.22 -1.78 -4.66
CA MET A 410 25.05 -1.02 -3.73
C MET A 410 24.93 -1.60 -2.31
N PRO A 411 25.78 -2.59 -1.93
CA PRO A 411 25.69 -3.20 -0.61
C PRO A 411 26.13 -2.19 0.45
N ASN A 412 25.37 -2.11 1.53
CA ASN A 412 25.74 -1.38 2.74
C ASN A 412 25.23 -2.12 3.99
N ALA A 413 25.74 -1.70 5.14
CA ALA A 413 25.48 -2.39 6.39
C ALA A 413 23.97 -2.45 6.77
N LYS A 414 23.14 -1.53 6.27
CA LYS A 414 21.71 -1.42 6.58
C LYS A 414 20.77 -2.07 5.55
N ASN A 415 21.25 -2.44 4.36
CA ASN A 415 20.41 -3.11 3.35
C ASN A 415 20.77 -4.59 3.15
N LEU A 416 21.46 -5.18 4.14
CA LEU A 416 21.77 -6.60 4.20
C LEU A 416 21.12 -7.22 5.43
N VAL A 417 20.59 -8.43 5.31
CA VAL A 417 20.04 -9.23 6.41
C VAL A 417 20.77 -10.55 6.53
N TRP A 418 20.91 -11.05 7.76
CA TRP A 418 21.48 -12.36 8.01
C TRP A 418 20.43 -13.45 7.78
N LYS A 419 20.62 -14.27 6.73
CA LYS A 419 19.72 -15.39 6.37
C LYS A 419 20.54 -16.56 5.84
N GLY A 420 20.22 -17.78 6.29
CA GLY A 420 20.90 -19.00 5.81
C GLY A 420 22.41 -19.03 6.05
N GLY A 421 22.90 -18.39 7.12
CA GLY A 421 24.33 -18.37 7.48
C GLY A 421 25.19 -17.39 6.69
N ARG A 422 24.58 -16.45 5.96
CA ARG A 422 25.29 -15.39 5.21
C ARG A 422 24.50 -14.07 5.22
N TRP A 423 25.17 -13.00 4.84
CA TRP A 423 24.53 -11.73 4.51
C TRP A 423 23.91 -11.82 3.11
N VAL A 424 22.64 -11.45 2.99
CA VAL A 424 21.92 -11.32 1.72
C VAL A 424 21.28 -9.95 1.61
N PRO A 425 21.08 -9.40 0.39
CA PRO A 425 20.31 -8.18 0.21
C PRO A 425 18.92 -8.27 0.85
N MET A 426 18.51 -7.19 1.51
CA MET A 426 17.17 -7.04 2.09
C MET A 426 16.16 -6.71 0.99
N VAL A 427 15.05 -7.44 1.00
CA VAL A 427 13.82 -7.13 0.27
C VAL A 427 12.67 -7.41 1.25
N VAL A 428 11.85 -6.40 1.51
CA VAL A 428 10.89 -6.42 2.61
C VAL A 428 9.44 -6.51 2.10
N THR A 429 8.57 -7.15 2.87
CA THR A 429 7.12 -7.08 2.60
C THR A 429 6.31 -7.04 3.88
N GLN A 430 5.17 -6.34 3.87
CA GLN A 430 4.15 -6.48 4.91
C GLN A 430 3.21 -7.63 4.57
N THR A 431 3.10 -8.58 5.48
CA THR A 431 2.13 -9.68 5.40
C THR A 431 0.83 -9.29 6.10
N MET A 432 -0.27 -9.87 5.62
CA MET A 432 -1.58 -9.84 6.29
C MET A 432 -2.10 -11.25 6.63
N ALA A 433 -1.30 -12.30 6.36
CA ALA A 433 -1.59 -13.68 6.76
C ALA A 433 -1.55 -13.86 8.28
N ASP A 434 -0.88 -12.94 8.97
CA ASP A 434 -0.82 -12.78 10.42
C ASP A 434 -2.04 -12.03 10.99
N MET A 435 -2.98 -11.59 10.14
CA MET A 435 -4.17 -10.84 10.55
C MET A 435 -5.39 -11.18 9.67
N ARG A 436 -5.81 -10.27 8.76
CA ARG A 436 -7.11 -10.35 8.07
C ARG A 436 -7.13 -11.30 6.88
N ALA A 437 -5.99 -11.51 6.19
CA ALA A 437 -5.94 -12.40 5.03
C ALA A 437 -6.11 -13.87 5.43
N ASN A 438 -5.66 -14.22 6.64
CA ASN A 438 -5.70 -15.53 7.27
C ASN A 438 -6.97 -16.38 6.97
N ILE A 439 -8.05 -16.21 7.74
CA ILE A 439 -9.28 -16.99 7.57
C ILE A 439 -10.05 -16.60 6.30
N GLN A 440 -9.68 -15.50 5.65
CA GLN A 440 -10.34 -15.06 4.42
C GLN A 440 -10.01 -15.96 3.23
N LEU A 441 -8.78 -16.47 3.15
CA LEU A 441 -8.34 -17.30 2.03
C LEU A 441 -8.95 -18.71 2.03
N GLY A 442 -9.60 -19.12 3.13
CA GLY A 442 -10.35 -20.36 3.21
C GLY A 442 -10.19 -21.07 4.56
N PRO A 443 -10.74 -22.30 4.68
CA PRO A 443 -10.71 -23.07 5.92
C PRO A 443 -9.34 -23.67 6.29
N ASP A 444 -8.44 -23.86 5.31
CA ASP A 444 -7.06 -24.36 5.52
C ASP A 444 -6.06 -23.23 5.73
N VAL A 445 -6.15 -22.60 6.90
CA VAL A 445 -5.35 -21.42 7.22
C VAL A 445 -3.86 -21.74 7.34
N GLU A 446 -3.50 -22.89 7.93
CA GLU A 446 -2.07 -23.25 8.06
C GLU A 446 -1.45 -23.47 6.68
N GLY A 447 -2.13 -24.21 5.79
CA GLY A 447 -1.69 -24.39 4.41
C GLY A 447 -1.54 -23.07 3.67
N ASN A 448 -2.53 -22.17 3.81
CA ASN A 448 -2.50 -20.85 3.18
C ASN A 448 -1.32 -19.99 3.68
N ALA A 449 -1.07 -19.93 4.99
CA ALA A 449 0.03 -19.15 5.55
C ALA A 449 1.41 -19.69 5.13
N ARG A 450 1.58 -21.02 5.07
CA ARG A 450 2.80 -21.66 4.55
C ARG A 450 3.01 -21.37 3.06
N ALA A 451 1.95 -21.48 2.26
CA ALA A 451 1.99 -21.18 0.84
C ALA A 451 2.35 -19.70 0.59
N ASP A 452 1.84 -18.78 1.41
CA ASP A 452 2.20 -17.36 1.34
C ASP A 452 3.68 -17.11 1.64
N ILE A 453 4.24 -17.69 2.71
CA ILE A 453 5.68 -17.57 3.02
C ILE A 453 6.53 -18.13 1.87
N ALA A 454 6.19 -19.32 1.37
CA ALA A 454 6.90 -19.92 0.24
C ALA A 454 6.85 -19.02 -1.00
N ARG A 455 5.67 -18.48 -1.34
CA ARG A 455 5.50 -17.56 -2.48
C ARG A 455 6.30 -16.27 -2.29
N MET A 456 6.38 -15.73 -1.06
CA MET A 456 7.22 -14.59 -0.72
C MET A 456 8.70 -14.91 -0.98
N GLU A 457 9.21 -16.03 -0.47
CA GLU A 457 10.60 -16.45 -0.65
C GLU A 457 10.94 -16.69 -2.12
N GLU A 458 10.10 -17.41 -2.85
CA GLU A 458 10.27 -17.62 -4.29
C GLU A 458 10.32 -16.32 -5.08
N SER A 459 9.67 -15.27 -4.56
CA SER A 459 9.64 -13.94 -5.18
C SER A 459 10.74 -13.01 -4.66
N GLY A 460 11.74 -13.55 -3.96
CA GLY A 460 12.93 -12.80 -3.51
C GLY A 460 12.73 -12.02 -2.21
N ILE A 461 11.61 -12.16 -1.51
CA ILE A 461 11.44 -11.56 -0.18
C ILE A 461 12.40 -12.22 0.80
N SER A 462 13.21 -11.39 1.48
CA SER A 462 14.18 -11.86 2.47
C SER A 462 13.83 -11.45 3.90
N VAL A 463 12.88 -10.53 4.10
CA VAL A 463 12.36 -10.11 5.41
C VAL A 463 10.86 -9.85 5.31
N VAL A 464 10.10 -10.33 6.30
CA VAL A 464 8.67 -9.99 6.44
C VAL A 464 8.47 -9.03 7.62
N THR A 465 7.46 -8.18 7.51
CA THR A 465 7.02 -7.32 8.61
C THR A 465 5.55 -7.60 8.90
N THR A 466 5.20 -7.53 10.18
CA THR A 466 3.86 -7.85 10.67
C THR A 466 3.09 -6.59 11.03
N THR A 467 1.77 -6.64 10.94
CA THR A 467 0.89 -5.53 11.33
C THR A 467 0.47 -5.72 12.80
N GLY A 468 1.44 -5.68 13.71
CA GLY A 468 1.17 -5.99 15.11
C GLY A 468 0.22 -4.95 15.73
N MET A 469 -0.75 -5.42 16.50
CA MET A 469 -1.83 -4.62 17.06
C MET A 469 -2.15 -5.11 18.49
N PRO A 470 -2.74 -4.27 19.35
CA PRO A 470 -3.00 -4.62 20.75
C PRO A 470 -4.03 -5.74 20.97
N TRP A 471 -4.75 -6.21 19.94
CA TRP A 471 -5.56 -7.42 20.05
C TRP A 471 -4.73 -8.69 20.24
N LEU A 472 -3.40 -8.63 20.23
CA LEU A 472 -2.55 -9.70 20.71
C LEU A 472 -2.87 -10.14 22.17
N TYR A 473 -3.44 -9.23 22.97
CA TYR A 473 -3.61 -9.41 24.41
C TYR A 473 -5.09 -9.62 24.78
N GLU A 474 -5.46 -10.87 25.02
CA GLU A 474 -6.84 -11.33 25.32
C GLU A 474 -7.53 -10.57 26.47
N PHE A 475 -6.77 -10.08 27.45
CA PHE A 475 -7.31 -9.49 28.67
C PHE A 475 -7.60 -7.98 28.55
N ILE A 476 -7.31 -7.37 27.39
CA ILE A 476 -7.35 -5.92 27.18
C ILE A 476 -8.67 -5.54 26.50
N ARG A 477 -9.46 -4.71 27.17
CA ARG A 477 -10.80 -4.33 26.69
C ARG A 477 -10.69 -3.19 25.69
N PHE A 478 -11.21 -3.41 24.48
CA PHE A 478 -11.37 -2.33 23.51
C PHE A 478 -12.74 -1.65 23.68
N PRO A 479 -12.79 -0.33 23.93
CA PRO A 479 -14.07 0.37 24.13
C PRO A 479 -14.98 0.38 22.89
N TYR A 480 -14.46 0.11 21.69
CA TYR A 480 -15.24 0.08 20.43
C TYR A 480 -15.55 -1.33 19.89
N ILE A 481 -14.87 -2.38 20.38
CA ILE A 481 -15.04 -3.76 19.87
C ILE A 481 -15.68 -4.66 20.95
N HIS A 482 -15.49 -4.37 22.23
CA HIS A 482 -15.95 -5.23 23.31
C HIS A 482 -16.75 -4.47 24.36
N SER A 483 -18.06 -4.35 24.15
CA SER A 483 -19.03 -4.23 25.25
C SER A 483 -19.32 -5.60 25.90
N GLN A 484 -18.66 -6.67 25.44
CA GLN A 484 -18.87 -8.06 25.83
C GLN A 484 -17.77 -8.55 26.80
N PRO A 485 -17.99 -9.64 27.55
CA PRO A 485 -16.93 -10.39 28.22
C PRO A 485 -15.79 -10.75 27.26
N THR A 486 -14.60 -11.06 27.78
CA THR A 486 -13.47 -11.55 26.98
C THR A 486 -13.95 -12.63 26.01
N PRO A 487 -13.75 -12.48 24.68
CA PRO A 487 -14.25 -13.45 23.72
C PRO A 487 -13.64 -14.82 24.01
N GLU A 488 -14.40 -15.89 23.75
CA GLU A 488 -13.92 -17.27 23.96
C GLU A 488 -12.81 -17.65 22.95
N SER A 489 -12.48 -16.76 22.01
CA SER A 489 -11.40 -16.93 21.02
C SER A 489 -10.89 -15.57 20.49
N ASN A 490 -9.68 -15.54 19.94
CA ASN A 490 -9.07 -14.35 19.31
C ASN A 490 -8.28 -14.75 18.05
N GLN A 491 -9.00 -14.83 16.92
CA GLN A 491 -8.41 -15.29 15.67
C GLN A 491 -7.23 -14.43 15.21
N ASN A 492 -7.34 -13.10 15.28
CA ASN A 492 -6.27 -12.21 14.81
C ASN A 492 -5.01 -12.31 15.67
N GLY A 493 -5.15 -12.32 17.00
CA GLY A 493 -4.01 -12.49 17.90
C GLY A 493 -3.36 -13.87 17.75
N ASP A 494 -4.15 -14.93 17.62
CA ASP A 494 -3.64 -16.29 17.44
C ASP A 494 -2.98 -16.50 16.06
N ALA A 495 -3.55 -15.91 14.99
CA ALA A 495 -2.97 -15.89 13.64
C ALA A 495 -1.57 -15.25 13.65
N TRP A 496 -1.42 -14.13 14.34
CA TRP A 496 -0.15 -13.43 14.43
C TRP A 496 0.90 -14.25 15.21
N LYS A 497 0.54 -14.78 16.39
CA LYS A 497 1.42 -15.67 17.18
C LYS A 497 1.87 -16.87 16.34
N PHE A 498 0.94 -17.50 15.62
CA PHE A 498 1.20 -18.63 14.75
C PHE A 498 2.13 -18.28 13.59
N PHE A 499 1.90 -17.16 12.91
CA PHE A 499 2.74 -16.71 11.80
C PHE A 499 4.19 -16.50 12.24
N LEU A 500 4.44 -15.91 13.42
CA LEU A 500 5.79 -15.75 13.96
C LEU A 500 6.48 -17.08 14.26
N ASP A 501 5.74 -18.05 14.80
CA ASP A 501 6.25 -19.39 15.03
C ASP A 501 6.54 -20.13 13.71
N LEU A 502 5.72 -19.90 12.69
CA LEU A 502 5.92 -20.43 11.35
C LEU A 502 7.16 -19.81 10.67
N ALA A 503 7.30 -18.48 10.71
CA ALA A 503 8.48 -17.78 10.23
C ALA A 503 9.76 -18.29 10.91
N ARG A 504 9.68 -18.64 12.20
CA ARG A 504 10.79 -19.30 12.92
C ARG A 504 11.13 -20.66 12.32
N ALA A 505 10.12 -21.49 12.07
CA ALA A 505 10.32 -22.84 11.55
C ALA A 505 10.93 -22.83 10.14
N ASP A 506 10.48 -21.88 9.31
CA ASP A 506 10.90 -21.76 7.92
C ASP A 506 12.17 -20.90 7.76
N GLY A 507 12.65 -20.29 8.85
CA GLY A 507 13.86 -19.46 8.84
C GLY A 507 13.70 -18.11 8.14
N MET A 508 12.47 -17.61 8.04
CA MET A 508 12.13 -16.29 7.51
C MET A 508 12.41 -15.21 8.57
N PRO A 509 13.36 -14.28 8.34
CA PRO A 509 13.57 -13.15 9.22
C PRO A 509 12.35 -12.22 9.28
N VAL A 510 12.03 -11.74 10.48
CA VAL A 510 10.90 -10.83 10.72
C VAL A 510 11.43 -9.49 11.23
N GLU A 511 10.93 -8.35 10.76
CA GLU A 511 11.23 -7.08 11.43
C GLU A 511 10.74 -7.15 12.90
N GLY A 512 11.56 -6.69 13.84
CA GLY A 512 11.09 -6.55 15.21
C GLY A 512 9.87 -5.63 15.24
N TRP A 513 8.90 -5.93 16.10
CA TRP A 513 7.68 -5.12 16.18
C TRP A 513 7.69 -4.28 17.46
N GLY A 514 7.32 -3.01 17.30
CA GLY A 514 7.07 -2.08 18.37
C GLY A 514 5.59 -2.06 18.73
N ASN A 515 4.82 -1.22 18.04
CA ASN A 515 3.38 -1.08 18.24
C ASN A 515 2.66 -0.37 17.07
N TYR A 516 1.33 -0.44 17.09
CA TYR A 516 0.44 0.22 16.12
C TYR A 516 -0.81 0.80 16.83
N PRO A 517 -1.00 2.13 16.89
CA PRO A 517 0.00 3.19 16.70
C PRO A 517 0.91 3.43 17.93
N PHE A 518 1.96 4.24 17.79
CA PHE A 518 2.93 4.59 18.85
C PHE A 518 2.28 5.05 20.17
N ALA A 519 1.27 5.91 20.07
CA ALA A 519 0.64 6.58 21.22
C ALA A 519 -0.71 5.96 21.63
N ARG A 520 -0.96 4.69 21.32
CA ARG A 520 -2.25 4.06 21.67
C ARG A 520 -2.40 3.87 23.18
N VAL A 521 -3.54 4.29 23.75
CA VAL A 521 -3.76 4.21 25.22
C VAL A 521 -3.66 2.79 25.79
N THR A 522 -4.02 1.76 25.00
CA THR A 522 -3.99 0.35 25.41
C THR A 522 -2.57 -0.13 25.75
N ILE A 523 -1.52 0.55 25.29
CA ILE A 523 -0.13 0.23 25.65
C ILE A 523 0.08 0.36 27.16
N GLY A 524 -0.60 1.31 27.81
CA GLY A 524 -0.56 1.47 29.25
C GLY A 524 -1.21 0.31 29.99
N GLU A 525 -2.30 -0.25 29.44
CA GLU A 525 -2.94 -1.45 29.98
C GLU A 525 -2.02 -2.67 29.87
N VAL A 526 -1.36 -2.86 28.72
CA VAL A 526 -0.35 -3.93 28.54
C VAL A 526 0.80 -3.75 29.52
N ALA A 527 1.39 -2.55 29.61
CA ALA A 527 2.50 -2.27 30.52
C ALA A 527 2.13 -2.50 31.99
N THR A 528 0.88 -2.18 32.36
CA THR A 528 0.33 -2.46 33.69
C THR A 528 0.24 -3.95 33.94
N TRP A 529 -0.28 -4.72 32.98
CA TRP A 529 -0.35 -6.18 33.07
C TRP A 529 1.04 -6.82 33.19
N LEU A 530 2.02 -6.33 32.42
CA LEU A 530 3.39 -6.85 32.42
C LEU A 530 4.13 -6.59 33.75
N THR A 531 3.86 -5.47 34.41
CA THR A 531 4.67 -5.01 35.56
C THR A 531 3.93 -5.05 36.89
N GLY A 532 2.61 -5.17 36.88
CA GLY A 532 1.74 -4.95 38.04
C GLY A 532 1.66 -3.49 38.52
N LYS A 533 2.31 -2.54 37.82
CA LYS A 533 2.32 -1.11 38.18
C LYS A 533 1.38 -0.31 37.27
N PRO A 534 0.66 0.71 37.77
CA PRO A 534 -0.30 1.45 36.96
C PRO A 534 0.38 2.38 35.93
N PHE A 535 0.08 2.16 34.64
CA PHE A 535 0.43 3.02 33.50
C PHE A 535 -0.82 3.69 32.91
N ALA A 536 -1.46 4.57 33.69
CA ALA A 536 -2.50 5.45 33.17
C ALA A 536 -1.86 6.69 32.52
N PHE A 537 -2.37 7.06 31.34
CA PHE A 537 -1.93 8.21 30.56
C PHE A 537 -2.95 9.36 30.62
N ASP A 538 -2.45 10.59 30.51
CA ASP A 538 -3.27 11.68 30.02
C ASP A 538 -3.61 11.43 28.54
N THR A 539 -4.83 11.75 28.10
CA THR A 539 -5.27 11.47 26.73
C THR A 539 -5.26 12.72 25.86
N ALA A 540 -4.74 12.59 24.64
CA ALA A 540 -4.90 13.58 23.57
C ALA A 540 -6.26 13.42 22.86
N TRP A 541 -6.75 12.18 22.79
CA TRP A 541 -8.02 11.76 22.22
C TRP A 541 -8.46 10.46 22.92
N PRO A 542 -9.75 10.06 22.94
CA PRO A 542 -10.20 8.83 23.60
C PRO A 542 -9.33 7.56 23.46
N MET A 543 -8.63 7.38 22.34
CA MET A 543 -7.77 6.22 22.07
C MET A 543 -6.26 6.54 21.99
N GLU A 544 -5.88 7.80 22.17
CA GLU A 544 -4.52 8.28 21.99
C GLU A 544 -4.01 8.97 23.26
N ALA A 545 -2.90 8.46 23.78
CA ALA A 545 -2.17 9.06 24.88
C ALA A 545 -1.61 10.42 24.46
N SER A 546 -1.48 11.33 25.42
CA SER A 546 -0.73 12.56 25.20
C SER A 546 0.70 12.21 24.83
N HIS A 547 1.18 12.79 23.73
CA HIS A 547 2.57 12.67 23.33
C HIS A 547 3.54 13.34 24.31
N ALA A 548 3.04 14.16 25.24
CA ALA A 548 3.82 14.76 26.32
C ALA A 548 3.80 13.93 27.61
N ASP A 549 3.06 12.81 27.66
CA ASP A 549 3.00 11.97 28.85
C ASP A 549 4.38 11.31 29.11
N PRO A 550 5.00 11.55 30.28
CA PRO A 550 6.35 11.06 30.54
C PRO A 550 6.46 9.54 30.67
N LYS A 551 5.35 8.81 30.85
CA LYS A 551 5.31 7.35 30.97
C LYS A 551 5.20 6.64 29.62
N LEU A 552 4.78 7.34 28.57
CA LEU A 552 4.56 6.74 27.25
C LEU A 552 5.82 6.04 26.69
N PRO A 553 7.04 6.60 26.79
CA PRO A 553 8.24 5.92 26.30
C PRO A 553 8.59 4.64 27.08
N GLU A 554 8.44 4.66 28.40
CA GLU A 554 8.70 3.48 29.25
C GLU A 554 7.70 2.36 28.95
N ALA A 555 6.41 2.70 28.83
CA ALA A 555 5.35 1.73 28.51
C ALA A 555 5.59 1.04 27.16
N ASN A 556 5.95 1.82 26.13
CA ASN A 556 6.32 1.28 24.82
C ASN A 556 7.50 0.31 24.94
N ALA A 557 8.59 0.73 25.58
CA ALA A 557 9.78 -0.12 25.71
C ALA A 557 9.49 -1.44 26.46
N LEU A 558 8.65 -1.42 27.49
CA LEU A 558 8.23 -2.65 28.21
C LEU A 558 7.51 -3.64 27.29
N VAL A 559 6.60 -3.13 26.46
CA VAL A 559 5.87 -3.95 25.49
C VAL A 559 6.82 -4.53 24.44
N TRP A 560 7.72 -3.71 23.88
CA TRP A 560 8.66 -4.16 22.85
C TRP A 560 9.67 -5.19 23.40
N LEU A 561 10.13 -4.99 24.64
CA LEU A 561 10.97 -5.96 25.35
C LEU A 561 10.24 -7.28 25.57
N TYR A 562 8.96 -7.24 25.89
CA TYR A 562 8.15 -8.45 26.04
C TYR A 562 8.10 -9.25 24.73
N HIS A 563 7.86 -8.59 23.59
CA HIS A 563 7.91 -9.27 22.29
C HIS A 563 9.30 -9.79 21.96
N PHE A 564 10.34 -8.99 22.19
CA PHE A 564 11.72 -9.40 21.94
C PHE A 564 12.11 -10.64 22.74
N ARG A 565 11.70 -10.75 24.01
CA ARG A 565 11.98 -11.95 24.82
C ARG A 565 11.29 -13.22 24.30
N ARG A 566 10.19 -13.07 23.57
CA ARG A 566 9.39 -14.18 23.03
C ARG A 566 9.73 -14.55 21.58
N TRP A 567 10.09 -13.57 20.74
CA TRP A 567 10.34 -13.79 19.31
C TRP A 567 11.60 -13.11 18.79
N GLY A 568 12.45 -12.55 19.66
CA GLY A 568 13.70 -11.91 19.26
C GLY A 568 14.68 -12.86 18.56
N ASP A 569 14.43 -14.17 18.58
CA ASP A 569 15.18 -15.17 17.83
C ASP A 569 14.86 -15.24 16.34
N VAL A 570 13.72 -14.70 15.90
CA VAL A 570 13.40 -14.53 14.47
C VAL A 570 13.62 -13.12 13.96
N PHE A 571 13.90 -12.16 14.86
CA PHE A 571 14.04 -10.78 14.46
C PHE A 571 15.24 -10.56 13.54
N ALA A 572 15.01 -9.82 12.46
CA ALA A 572 15.98 -9.49 11.44
C ALA A 572 17.16 -8.73 12.07
N ARG A 573 18.36 -9.07 11.62
CA ARG A 573 19.60 -8.37 11.96
C ARG A 573 20.25 -7.90 10.69
N ASN A 574 20.68 -6.64 10.69
CA ASN A 574 21.43 -6.09 9.59
C ASN A 574 22.94 -6.15 9.82
N ALA A 575 23.72 -5.94 8.77
CA ALA A 575 25.19 -5.93 8.81
C ALA A 575 25.78 -4.75 9.61
N ALA A 576 24.95 -3.76 9.98
CA ALA A 576 25.31 -2.71 10.94
C ALA A 576 25.20 -3.18 12.40
N GLY A 577 24.83 -4.45 12.62
CA GLY A 577 24.63 -5.03 13.95
C GLY A 577 23.34 -4.57 14.62
N GLN A 578 22.39 -4.02 13.86
CA GLN A 578 21.14 -3.48 14.37
C GLN A 578 20.01 -4.51 14.30
N THR A 579 19.08 -4.41 15.25
CA THR A 579 17.80 -5.09 15.27
C THR A 579 16.70 -4.05 15.06
N PRO A 580 16.12 -3.94 13.86
CA PRO A 580 15.09 -2.93 13.59
C PRO A 580 13.78 -3.29 14.30
N PHE A 581 13.19 -2.32 15.01
CA PHE A 581 11.85 -2.36 15.59
C PHE A 581 10.95 -1.41 14.82
N SER A 582 9.96 -1.96 14.12
CA SER A 582 8.96 -1.23 13.35
C SER A 582 7.84 -0.72 14.23
N VAL A 583 7.54 0.57 14.12
CA VAL A 583 6.42 1.22 14.80
C VAL A 583 5.62 2.05 13.82
N GLU A 584 4.30 1.90 13.86
CA GLU A 584 3.41 2.76 13.09
C GLU A 584 3.05 4.00 13.91
N ASP A 585 3.20 5.18 13.30
CA ASP A 585 2.92 6.45 13.97
C ASP A 585 2.52 7.53 12.96
N THR A 586 1.44 7.32 12.24
CA THR A 586 0.89 8.32 11.33
C THR A 586 0.17 9.41 12.12
N ARG A 587 0.45 10.68 11.81
CA ARG A 587 -0.11 11.85 12.52
C ARG A 587 -0.81 12.84 11.60
N GLY A 588 -1.04 12.46 10.35
CA GLY A 588 -1.80 13.18 9.35
C GLY A 588 -1.71 12.51 7.97
N TRP A 589 -2.57 12.89 7.05
CA TRP A 589 -2.56 12.35 5.68
C TRP A 589 -2.53 13.47 4.65
N LEU A 590 -1.77 13.30 3.56
CA LEU A 590 -1.72 14.27 2.45
C LEU A 590 -2.34 13.73 1.16
N ARG A 591 -3.38 12.89 1.28
CA ARG A 591 -4.08 12.31 0.12
C ARG A 591 -5.56 12.68 0.08
N MET A 592 -6.28 12.41 1.17
CA MET A 592 -7.74 12.64 1.25
C MET A 592 -8.12 13.66 2.32
N ASP A 593 -7.27 13.81 3.32
CA ASP A 593 -7.44 14.69 4.45
C ASP A 593 -6.40 15.80 4.41
N LEU A 594 -6.40 16.50 3.28
CA LEU A 594 -5.37 17.41 2.82
C LEU A 594 -5.10 18.59 3.76
N HIS A 595 -5.77 18.73 4.89
CA HIS A 595 -5.59 19.85 5.82
C HIS A 595 -5.50 19.42 7.28
N ILE A 596 -5.42 18.11 7.56
CA ILE A 596 -5.54 17.62 8.93
C ILE A 596 -4.21 17.62 9.69
N ARG A 597 -4.30 17.92 10.99
CA ARG A 597 -3.28 17.54 11.98
C ARG A 597 -3.98 16.87 13.16
N TYR A 598 -3.47 15.72 13.56
CA TYR A 598 -3.99 14.96 14.69
C TYR A 598 -3.95 15.77 16.02
N PRO A 599 -4.95 15.65 16.89
CA PRO A 599 -5.00 16.19 18.24
C PRO A 599 -3.85 15.78 19.12
N HIS A 600 -3.53 16.74 19.96
CA HIS A 600 -2.43 16.71 20.89
C HIS A 600 -2.92 16.88 22.32
N GLY A 601 -4.10 17.50 22.51
CA GLY A 601 -4.76 17.64 23.80
C GLY A 601 -4.02 18.58 24.76
N PRO A 602 -4.59 18.83 25.96
CA PRO A 602 -4.15 19.92 26.83
C PRO A 602 -2.69 19.83 27.29
N ALA A 603 -2.21 18.63 27.64
CA ALA A 603 -0.85 18.43 28.13
C ALA A 603 0.21 18.74 27.05
N THR A 604 -0.03 18.29 25.81
CA THR A 604 0.88 18.59 24.70
C THR A 604 0.84 20.06 24.30
N ILE A 605 -0.34 20.71 24.36
CA ILE A 605 -0.47 22.16 24.13
C ILE A 605 0.28 22.96 25.21
N ALA A 606 0.23 22.53 26.47
CA ALA A 606 1.02 23.13 27.54
C ALA A 606 2.53 23.00 27.27
N ALA A 607 2.98 21.81 26.85
CA ALA A 607 4.37 21.58 26.46
C ALA A 607 4.80 22.45 25.26
N PHE A 608 3.89 22.69 24.29
CA PHE A 608 4.16 23.60 23.17
C PHE A 608 4.37 25.04 23.65
N ARG A 609 3.55 25.54 24.58
CA ARG A 609 3.74 26.88 25.17
C ARG A 609 5.09 27.00 25.88
N ASP A 610 5.51 25.96 26.60
CA ASP A 610 6.81 25.95 27.26
C ASP A 610 7.98 25.87 26.28
N TRP A 611 7.81 25.16 25.17
CA TRP A 611 8.74 25.18 24.05
C TRP A 611 8.87 26.60 23.48
N LEU A 612 7.76 27.30 23.22
CA LEU A 612 7.78 28.68 22.71
C LEU A 612 8.47 29.66 23.68
N LYS A 613 8.25 29.52 24.99
CA LYS A 613 8.96 30.32 25.99
C LYS A 613 10.46 30.14 25.90
N LYS A 614 10.95 28.92 25.63
CA LYS A 614 12.39 28.65 25.42
C LYS A 614 12.89 29.26 24.11
N GLN A 615 12.15 29.12 23.02
CA GLN A 615 12.56 29.61 21.69
C GLN A 615 12.56 31.14 21.60
N TYR A 616 11.51 31.79 22.10
CA TYR A 616 11.30 33.23 21.93
C TYR A 616 11.58 34.05 23.18
N SER A 617 11.75 33.45 24.36
CA SER A 617 11.98 34.12 25.65
C SER A 617 10.85 35.03 26.18
N SER A 618 9.94 35.54 25.33
CA SER A 618 8.86 36.45 25.71
C SER A 618 7.70 36.40 24.72
N LEU A 619 6.48 36.70 25.20
CA LEU A 619 5.26 36.70 24.36
C LEU A 619 5.31 37.77 23.25
N ASP A 620 5.90 38.94 23.53
CA ASP A 620 6.05 40.01 22.54
C ASP A 620 6.87 39.56 21.32
N LYS A 621 7.88 38.71 21.52
CA LYS A 621 8.68 38.16 20.43
C LYS A 621 7.91 37.13 19.61
N VAL A 622 7.07 36.31 20.24
CA VAL A 622 6.15 35.40 19.52
C VAL A 622 5.17 36.21 18.69
N ASN A 623 4.52 37.20 19.30
CA ASN A 623 3.59 38.10 18.61
C ASN A 623 4.23 38.83 17.43
N ALA A 624 5.46 39.31 17.60
CA ALA A 624 6.21 39.94 16.52
C ALA A 624 6.56 38.94 15.39
N ALA A 625 6.96 37.71 15.73
CA ALA A 625 7.33 36.69 14.75
C ALA A 625 6.14 36.17 13.95
N TRP A 626 4.98 36.01 14.59
CA TRP A 626 3.78 35.43 13.97
C TRP A 626 2.80 36.49 13.44
N GLY A 627 3.03 37.77 13.71
CA GLY A 627 2.08 38.83 13.37
C GLY A 627 0.80 38.78 14.21
N THR A 628 0.86 38.24 15.43
CA THR A 628 -0.29 38.04 16.33
C THR A 628 -0.33 39.08 17.45
N ARG A 629 -1.36 39.01 18.31
CA ARG A 629 -1.56 39.93 19.46
C ARG A 629 -2.07 39.20 20.70
N PHE A 630 -1.50 38.04 21.00
CA PHE A 630 -1.87 37.29 22.21
C PHE A 630 -1.53 38.11 23.45
N ALA A 631 -2.47 38.24 24.38
CA ALA A 631 -2.30 38.94 25.65
C ALA A 631 -1.68 38.06 26.73
N ALA A 632 -1.77 36.73 26.59
CA ALA A 632 -1.20 35.75 27.50
C ALA A 632 -0.77 34.47 26.76
N TRP A 633 0.12 33.67 27.38
CA TRP A 633 0.59 32.42 26.79
C TRP A 633 -0.54 31.38 26.63
N GLU A 634 -1.54 31.43 27.50
CA GLU A 634 -2.71 30.55 27.53
C GLU A 634 -3.67 30.78 26.35
N GLU A 635 -3.52 31.90 25.64
CA GLU A 635 -4.25 32.18 24.41
C GLU A 635 -3.68 31.44 23.20
N ILE A 636 -2.41 30.99 23.26
CA ILE A 636 -1.78 30.21 22.20
C ILE A 636 -2.31 28.78 22.27
N ASP A 637 -3.10 28.39 21.29
CA ASP A 637 -3.79 27.11 21.23
C ASP A 637 -3.98 26.72 19.75
N PRO A 638 -3.19 25.78 19.21
CA PRO A 638 -3.23 25.40 17.80
C PRO A 638 -4.58 24.81 17.36
N GLU A 639 -5.33 24.21 18.29
CA GLU A 639 -6.59 23.50 18.01
C GLU A 639 -7.80 24.42 18.16
N ARG A 640 -7.64 25.59 18.80
CA ARG A 640 -8.73 26.53 19.05
C ARG A 640 -9.27 27.12 17.76
N GLY A 641 -10.58 26.95 17.56
CA GLY A 641 -11.29 27.50 16.40
C GLY A 641 -11.01 26.76 15.09
N GLN A 642 -10.31 25.62 15.13
CA GLN A 642 -10.18 24.75 13.96
C GLN A 642 -11.49 24.00 13.69
N VAL A 643 -11.65 23.52 12.46
CA VAL A 643 -12.85 22.78 12.03
C VAL A 643 -12.55 21.28 12.00
N VAL A 644 -13.53 20.46 12.40
CA VAL A 644 -13.45 19.01 12.23
C VAL A 644 -13.64 18.68 10.75
N ASN A 645 -12.74 17.88 10.17
CA ASN A 645 -12.83 17.51 8.76
C ASN A 645 -14.09 16.66 8.48
N ARG A 646 -14.41 16.49 7.19
CA ARG A 646 -15.56 15.70 6.72
C ARG A 646 -15.59 14.23 7.16
N TRP A 647 -14.46 13.67 7.60
CA TRP A 647 -14.33 12.27 8.00
C TRP A 647 -14.08 12.09 9.51
N ASP A 648 -14.12 13.16 10.30
CA ASP A 648 -13.85 13.13 11.74
C ASP A 648 -12.43 12.61 12.12
N HIS A 649 -11.49 12.66 11.17
CA HIS A 649 -10.06 12.39 11.35
C HIS A 649 -9.26 13.58 11.90
N ARG A 650 -9.89 14.77 11.88
CA ARG A 650 -9.79 15.92 12.80
C ARG A 650 -8.72 17.04 12.56
N TRP A 651 -9.10 18.26 13.00
CA TRP A 651 -8.54 19.62 12.82
C TRP A 651 -8.00 19.99 11.43
N GLU A 652 -8.82 20.71 10.65
CA GLU A 652 -8.42 21.41 9.44
C GLU A 652 -7.82 22.79 9.75
N TYR A 653 -6.61 23.06 9.26
CA TYR A 653 -5.88 24.32 9.48
C TYR A 653 -6.06 25.28 8.31
N SER A 654 -7.29 25.42 7.82
CA SER A 654 -7.56 25.94 6.49
C SER A 654 -7.97 27.44 6.50
N ASP A 655 -8.47 27.97 7.63
CA ASP A 655 -8.89 29.37 7.77
C ASP A 655 -7.71 30.33 7.96
N SER A 656 -7.42 31.15 6.95
CA SER A 656 -6.34 32.14 6.99
C SER A 656 -6.50 33.22 8.07
N ASN A 657 -7.69 33.38 8.66
CA ASN A 657 -7.89 34.30 9.79
C ASN A 657 -7.43 33.70 11.13
N ASN A 658 -7.29 32.38 11.21
CA ASN A 658 -6.72 31.72 12.37
C ASN A 658 -5.19 31.91 12.37
N PRO A 659 -4.55 32.30 13.49
CA PRO A 659 -3.09 32.36 13.57
C PRO A 659 -2.41 31.05 13.18
N PHE A 660 -3.05 29.91 13.46
CA PHE A 660 -2.63 28.58 13.06
C PHE A 660 -3.40 28.15 11.81
N HIS A 661 -2.93 28.62 10.64
CA HIS A 661 -3.39 28.11 9.35
C HIS A 661 -2.22 27.54 8.55
N ASP A 662 -2.52 26.77 7.52
CA ASP A 662 -1.52 26.13 6.67
C ASP A 662 -0.49 27.15 6.18
N TRP A 663 0.77 26.82 6.46
CA TRP A 663 1.97 27.59 6.10
C TRP A 663 2.14 28.94 6.79
N SER A 664 1.33 29.25 7.81
CA SER A 664 1.62 30.35 8.74
C SER A 664 2.91 30.10 9.55
N PRO A 665 3.62 31.15 10.01
CA PRO A 665 4.75 30.98 10.92
C PRO A 665 4.41 30.17 12.18
N ALA A 666 3.20 30.37 12.74
CA ALA A 666 2.75 29.66 13.95
C ALA A 666 2.58 28.16 13.73
N VAL A 667 2.02 27.74 12.58
CA VAL A 667 1.87 26.31 12.28
C VAL A 667 3.22 25.65 11.97
N LEU A 668 4.17 26.37 11.38
CA LEU A 668 5.51 25.84 11.12
C LEU A 668 6.27 25.58 12.42
N ASP A 669 6.17 26.50 13.39
CA ASP A 669 6.71 26.28 14.74
C ASP A 669 6.02 25.09 15.43
N PHE A 670 4.71 24.93 15.26
CA PHE A 670 3.98 23.78 15.79
C PHE A 670 4.43 22.46 15.14
N ASP A 671 4.60 22.41 13.82
CA ASP A 671 5.09 21.23 13.08
C ASP A 671 6.53 20.85 13.53
N SER A 672 7.39 21.85 13.76
CA SER A 672 8.73 21.66 14.33
C SER A 672 8.66 21.10 15.75
N PHE A 673 7.91 21.73 16.66
CA PHE A 673 7.74 21.26 18.03
C PHE A 673 7.23 19.81 18.09
N ARG A 674 6.19 19.49 17.30
CA ARG A 674 5.62 18.15 17.28
C ARG A 674 6.61 17.10 16.77
N THR A 675 7.45 17.47 15.80
CA THR A 675 8.53 16.60 15.31
C THR A 675 9.60 16.39 16.37
N GLU A 676 9.99 17.45 17.10
CA GLU A 676 10.96 17.35 18.20
C GLU A 676 10.44 16.47 19.35
N LEU A 677 9.19 16.67 19.78
CA LEU A 677 8.56 15.85 20.81
C LEU A 677 8.47 14.37 20.40
N ARG A 678 8.14 14.13 19.12
CA ARG A 678 8.14 12.79 18.53
C ARG A 678 9.53 12.15 18.60
N ALA A 679 10.56 12.88 18.20
CA ALA A 679 11.95 12.41 18.26
C ALA A 679 12.40 12.13 19.71
N GLU A 680 12.02 12.97 20.67
CA GLU A 680 12.30 12.77 22.09
C GLU A 680 11.66 11.48 22.61
N ASN A 681 10.39 11.24 22.28
CA ASN A 681 9.69 10.01 22.66
C ASN A 681 10.42 8.77 22.12
N TYR A 682 10.86 8.78 20.86
CA TYR A 682 11.63 7.67 20.29
C TYR A 682 12.98 7.49 20.99
N ALA A 683 13.71 8.59 21.24
CA ALA A 683 14.99 8.54 21.93
C ALA A 683 14.85 7.91 23.32
N ARG A 684 13.84 8.33 24.09
CA ARG A 684 13.56 7.82 25.44
C ARG A 684 13.12 6.36 25.41
N THR A 685 12.27 5.95 24.47
CA THR A 685 11.88 4.53 24.30
C THR A 685 13.12 3.67 24.01
N LEU A 686 13.98 4.11 23.10
CA LEU A 686 15.24 3.42 22.78
C LEU A 686 16.19 3.39 23.97
N GLU A 687 16.26 4.43 24.81
CA GLU A 687 17.05 4.44 26.04
C GLU A 687 16.63 3.31 26.99
N HIS A 688 15.33 3.09 27.16
CA HIS A 688 14.83 1.97 27.96
C HIS A 688 15.11 0.62 27.30
N LEU A 689 14.85 0.49 25.99
CA LEU A 689 15.04 -0.77 25.25
C LEU A 689 16.51 -1.22 25.20
N ARG A 690 17.44 -0.27 25.00
CA ARG A 690 18.89 -0.55 24.88
C ARG A 690 19.54 -1.06 26.15
N LYS A 691 18.85 -1.01 27.29
CA LYS A 691 19.29 -1.67 28.53
C LYS A 691 19.36 -3.19 28.39
N GLU A 692 18.53 -3.79 27.54
CA GLU A 692 18.53 -5.24 27.27
C GLU A 692 18.83 -5.57 25.79
N VAL A 693 18.51 -4.67 24.86
CA VAL A 693 18.76 -4.85 23.42
C VAL A 693 19.64 -3.70 22.90
N PRO A 694 20.97 -3.71 23.16
CA PRO A 694 21.87 -2.63 22.72
C PRO A 694 21.86 -2.38 21.21
N SER A 695 21.53 -3.42 20.41
CA SER A 695 21.41 -3.37 18.95
C SER A 695 20.12 -2.70 18.45
N SER A 696 19.18 -2.34 19.32
CA SER A 696 17.88 -1.83 18.88
C SER A 696 17.98 -0.53 18.07
N ALA A 697 17.27 -0.52 16.96
CA ALA A 697 17.12 0.60 16.05
C ALA A 697 15.64 0.75 15.65
N LEU A 698 15.21 1.96 15.32
CA LEU A 698 13.82 2.21 15.00
C LEU A 698 13.59 2.25 13.48
N THR A 699 12.57 1.51 13.04
CA THR A 699 11.95 1.64 11.72
C THR A 699 10.65 2.41 11.93
N LEU A 700 10.56 3.60 11.38
CA LEU A 700 9.31 4.36 11.42
C LEU A 700 8.44 3.96 10.24
N ARG A 701 7.23 3.48 10.51
CA ARG A 701 6.20 3.19 9.51
C ARG A 701 5.10 4.25 9.52
N THR A 702 4.69 4.68 8.34
CA THR A 702 3.56 5.60 8.15
C THR A 702 2.61 5.17 7.06
N GLU A 703 1.45 5.79 7.09
CA GLU A 703 0.42 5.82 6.06
C GLU A 703 0.26 7.27 5.56
N GLY A 704 -0.10 7.44 4.30
CA GLY A 704 -0.39 8.77 3.75
C GLY A 704 0.66 9.31 2.79
N SER A 705 1.43 8.44 2.14
CA SER A 705 2.29 8.77 1.01
C SER A 705 3.52 9.61 1.36
N ASN A 706 4.10 9.36 2.55
CA ASN A 706 5.25 10.12 3.02
C ASN A 706 6.58 9.59 2.47
N ALA A 707 7.52 10.50 2.24
CA ALA A 707 8.94 10.18 2.15
C ALA A 707 9.70 11.09 3.12
N LEU A 708 10.51 10.49 3.98
CA LEU A 708 11.29 11.24 4.96
C LEU A 708 12.61 11.68 4.32
N VAL A 709 12.63 12.85 3.69
CA VAL A 709 13.79 13.34 2.93
C VAL A 709 14.09 14.80 3.27
N ALA A 710 15.33 15.04 3.72
CA ALA A 710 15.83 16.39 3.99
C ALA A 710 16.23 17.14 2.71
N GLY A 711 16.16 18.47 2.74
CA GLY A 711 16.67 19.34 1.69
C GLY A 711 15.78 19.47 0.45
N ILE A 712 14.53 18.99 0.51
CA ILE A 712 13.56 19.17 -0.57
C ILE A 712 13.18 20.64 -0.70
N ASN A 713 13.23 21.17 -1.93
CA ASN A 713 12.85 22.55 -2.21
C ASN A 713 11.33 22.75 -2.09
N PRO A 714 10.82 23.60 -1.16
CA PRO A 714 9.39 23.90 -1.05
C PRO A 714 8.77 24.54 -2.29
N ALA A 715 9.59 25.11 -3.17
CA ALA A 715 9.19 25.73 -4.43
C ALA A 715 9.44 24.82 -5.64
N SER A 716 9.71 23.51 -5.43
CA SER A 716 9.89 22.57 -6.54
C SER A 716 8.67 22.61 -7.47
N PRO A 717 8.85 22.74 -8.80
CA PRO A 717 7.72 22.66 -9.72
C PRO A 717 7.19 21.22 -9.86
N ASP A 718 7.95 20.23 -9.40
CA ASP A 718 7.56 18.83 -9.40
C ASP A 718 6.54 18.53 -8.29
N PRO A 719 5.32 18.07 -8.62
CA PRO A 719 4.27 17.82 -7.64
C PRO A 719 4.61 16.69 -6.65
N HIS A 720 5.36 15.66 -7.07
CA HIS A 720 5.78 14.59 -6.17
C HIS A 720 6.76 15.11 -5.12
N LEU A 721 7.78 15.86 -5.53
CA LEU A 721 8.72 16.47 -4.59
C LEU A 721 8.02 17.51 -3.71
N ARG A 722 7.03 18.24 -4.25
CA ARG A 722 6.23 19.17 -3.46
C ARG A 722 5.42 18.46 -2.38
N HIS A 723 4.83 17.31 -2.72
CA HIS A 723 4.15 16.44 -1.75
C HIS A 723 5.10 16.05 -0.62
N VAL A 724 6.28 15.53 -0.95
CA VAL A 724 7.29 15.08 0.04
C VAL A 724 7.62 16.18 1.06
N TYR A 725 7.75 17.43 0.63
CA TYR A 725 8.05 18.53 1.55
C TYR A 725 6.92 18.83 2.54
N TYR A 726 5.67 18.89 2.04
CA TYR A 726 4.51 19.29 2.85
C TYR A 726 3.95 18.15 3.69
N SER A 727 4.05 16.91 3.23
CA SER A 727 3.56 15.73 3.96
C SER A 727 4.34 15.52 5.24
N GLN A 728 5.67 15.67 5.19
CA GLN A 728 6.56 15.64 6.35
C GLN A 728 6.16 16.63 7.45
N ARG A 729 5.77 17.87 7.09
CA ARG A 729 5.35 18.90 8.06
C ARG A 729 4.03 18.54 8.73
N ARG A 730 3.03 18.15 7.94
CA ARG A 730 1.71 17.78 8.44
C ARG A 730 1.77 16.56 9.37
N ASN A 731 2.56 15.56 8.98
CA ASN A 731 2.81 14.36 9.78
C ASN A 731 3.72 14.58 11.01
N ALA A 732 4.25 15.79 11.23
CA ALA A 732 5.24 16.06 12.27
C ALA A 732 6.48 15.12 12.15
N MET A 733 7.02 15.03 10.94
CA MET A 733 8.17 14.21 10.54
C MET A 733 9.16 15.00 9.68
N ILE A 734 9.53 16.20 10.11
CA ILE A 734 10.53 17.00 9.36
C ILE A 734 11.88 16.27 9.37
N ALA A 735 12.35 15.81 8.20
CA ALA A 735 13.56 15.00 8.07
C ALA A 735 14.80 15.63 8.69
N GLU A 736 15.01 16.94 8.56
CA GLU A 736 16.17 17.61 9.15
C GLU A 736 16.21 17.48 10.68
N ILE A 737 15.04 17.55 11.33
CA ILE A 737 14.90 17.40 12.79
C ILE A 737 15.16 15.95 13.18
N LEU A 738 14.55 14.99 12.49
CA LEU A 738 14.70 13.56 12.77
C LEU A 738 16.12 13.05 12.48
N GLN A 739 16.75 13.55 11.42
CA GLN A 739 18.16 13.31 11.10
C GLN A 739 19.06 13.80 12.23
N LYS A 740 18.86 15.04 12.69
CA LYS A 740 19.65 15.62 13.79
C LYS A 740 19.47 14.83 15.09
N ALA A 741 18.27 14.32 15.36
CA ALA A 741 18.00 13.50 16.53
C ALA A 741 18.67 12.12 16.47
N GLY A 742 18.93 11.58 15.27
CA GLY A 742 19.64 10.30 15.09
C GLY A 742 18.89 9.07 15.63
N VAL A 743 17.56 9.16 15.73
CA VAL A 743 16.72 8.12 16.36
C VAL A 743 16.20 7.07 15.38
N LEU A 744 16.21 7.35 14.08
CA LEU A 744 15.67 6.48 13.03
C LEU A 744 16.79 5.79 12.26
N ALA A 745 16.66 4.49 12.05
CA ALA A 745 17.50 3.75 11.11
C ALA A 745 16.81 3.56 9.76
N TYR A 746 15.49 3.35 9.77
CA TYR A 746 14.69 3.12 8.58
C TYR A 746 13.42 3.97 8.59
N HIS A 747 12.93 4.24 7.39
CA HIS A 747 11.61 4.81 7.15
C HIS A 747 10.87 3.95 6.14
N SER A 748 9.60 3.66 6.42
CA SER A 748 8.70 2.86 5.59
C SER A 748 7.36 3.58 5.48
N ASP A 749 6.78 3.57 4.30
CA ASP A 749 5.41 4.01 4.08
C ASP A 749 4.73 2.97 3.19
N TYR A 750 3.56 2.49 3.58
CA TYR A 750 2.86 1.40 2.88
C TYR A 750 1.79 1.90 1.90
N THR A 751 1.74 3.21 1.64
CA THR A 751 0.80 3.82 0.68
C THR A 751 1.47 4.99 -0.06
N THR A 752 2.60 4.74 -0.73
CA THR A 752 3.41 5.77 -1.39
C THR A 752 2.77 6.35 -2.66
N LEU A 753 3.24 7.53 -3.10
CA LEU A 753 2.97 8.03 -4.45
C LEU A 753 3.71 7.20 -5.51
N PRO A 754 3.23 7.16 -6.77
CA PRO A 754 3.91 6.50 -7.88
C PRO A 754 5.07 7.33 -8.43
N TYR A 755 6.14 7.49 -7.62
CA TYR A 755 7.39 8.12 -8.04
C TYR A 755 7.99 7.45 -9.29
N THR A 756 8.60 8.24 -10.16
CA THR A 756 9.33 7.65 -11.30
C THR A 756 10.63 6.97 -10.82
N PRO A 757 11.22 6.02 -11.59
CA PRO A 757 12.52 5.45 -11.23
C PRO A 757 13.62 6.50 -10.99
N ARG A 758 13.61 7.64 -11.69
CA ARG A 758 14.53 8.76 -11.41
C ARG A 758 14.26 9.35 -10.01
N GLU A 759 13.01 9.63 -9.69
CA GLU A 759 12.62 10.19 -8.38
C GLU A 759 12.94 9.21 -7.25
N VAL A 760 12.68 7.91 -7.44
CA VAL A 760 13.07 6.87 -6.48
C VAL A 760 14.58 6.89 -6.23
N ARG A 761 15.41 7.03 -7.28
CA ARG A 761 16.86 7.15 -7.10
C ARG A 761 17.23 8.40 -6.31
N GLU A 762 16.65 9.55 -6.67
CA GLU A 762 16.92 10.83 -6.01
C GLU A 762 16.56 10.78 -4.51
N LEU A 763 15.32 10.37 -4.21
CA LEU A 763 14.81 10.27 -2.85
C LEU A 763 15.56 9.22 -2.04
N THR A 764 15.86 8.05 -2.62
CA THR A 764 16.62 6.99 -1.92
C THR A 764 18.03 7.44 -1.59
N ARG A 765 18.74 8.02 -2.56
CA ARG A 765 20.10 8.55 -2.35
C ARG A 765 20.11 9.61 -1.26
N ALA A 766 19.12 10.50 -1.26
CA ALA A 766 18.98 11.53 -0.24
C ALA A 766 18.73 10.92 1.15
N CYS A 767 17.81 9.95 1.27
CA CYS A 767 17.55 9.16 2.48
C CYS A 767 18.83 8.48 3.02
N VAL A 768 19.54 7.75 2.17
CA VAL A 768 20.76 7.04 2.57
C VAL A 768 21.84 8.02 3.03
N LYS A 769 22.00 9.16 2.33
CA LYS A 769 22.94 10.21 2.71
C LYS A 769 22.60 10.87 4.06
N GLN A 770 21.32 11.02 4.40
CA GLN A 770 20.91 11.52 5.73
C GLN A 770 21.07 10.45 6.84
N GLY A 771 21.36 9.20 6.49
CA GLY A 771 21.54 8.11 7.44
C GLY A 771 20.27 7.31 7.74
N ILE A 772 19.18 7.52 6.99
CA ILE A 772 17.92 6.78 7.13
C ILE A 772 17.74 5.91 5.89
N THR A 773 17.69 4.60 6.03
CA THR A 773 17.49 3.70 4.89
C THR A 773 16.00 3.61 4.56
N PRO A 774 15.56 3.95 3.34
CA PRO A 774 14.16 3.78 2.97
C PRO A 774 13.87 2.30 2.74
N ALA A 775 12.73 1.85 3.27
CA ALA A 775 12.17 0.51 3.15
C ALA A 775 10.67 0.64 2.89
N TRP A 776 10.31 1.37 1.83
CA TRP A 776 8.92 1.62 1.46
C TRP A 776 8.21 0.33 1.03
N LEU A 777 6.88 0.30 1.18
CA LEU A 777 6.05 -0.85 0.85
C LEU A 777 4.94 -0.44 -0.14
N PRO A 778 5.29 -0.02 -1.39
CA PRO A 778 4.31 0.49 -2.34
C PRO A 778 3.25 -0.55 -2.74
N GLN A 779 2.13 -0.05 -3.24
CA GLN A 779 0.97 -0.81 -3.71
C GLN A 779 0.98 -0.84 -5.25
N PHE A 780 1.97 -1.51 -5.84
CA PHE A 780 2.27 -1.40 -7.28
C PHE A 780 1.09 -1.70 -8.22
N ASP A 781 0.13 -2.49 -7.75
CA ASP A 781 -1.11 -2.87 -8.43
C ASP A 781 -2.13 -1.72 -8.53
N HIS A 782 -2.16 -0.79 -7.56
CA HIS A 782 -3.15 0.29 -7.44
C HIS A 782 -2.56 1.56 -6.82
N MET A 783 -1.38 1.98 -7.29
CA MET A 783 -0.77 3.21 -6.77
C MET A 783 -1.64 4.42 -7.10
N ARG A 784 -1.68 5.38 -6.18
CA ARG A 784 -2.56 6.55 -6.28
C ARG A 784 -1.73 7.80 -6.56
N ASP A 785 -1.78 8.28 -7.81
CA ASP A 785 -1.20 9.57 -8.19
C ASP A 785 -2.16 10.72 -7.91
N ILE A 786 -1.59 11.92 -7.76
CA ILE A 786 -2.28 13.20 -7.58
C ILE A 786 -2.04 14.02 -8.86
N ALA A 787 -2.94 13.87 -9.82
CA ALA A 787 -2.84 14.55 -11.11
C ALA A 787 -3.35 16.00 -11.02
N LEU A 788 -2.42 16.93 -10.76
CA LEU A 788 -2.70 18.37 -10.75
C LEU A 788 -3.09 18.86 -12.14
N ASN A 789 -4.18 19.62 -12.27
CA ASN A 789 -4.70 20.08 -13.54
C ASN A 789 -5.62 21.31 -13.35
N ASP A 790 -6.11 21.88 -14.45
CA ASP A 790 -6.91 23.12 -14.40
C ASP A 790 -8.43 22.89 -14.31
N LYS A 791 -8.93 21.64 -14.39
CA LYS A 791 -10.36 21.33 -14.61
C LYS A 791 -11.00 20.34 -13.64
N PHE A 792 -10.37 19.20 -13.38
CA PHE A 792 -10.93 18.04 -12.68
C PHE A 792 -10.44 17.93 -11.24
N GLY A 793 -11.36 17.54 -10.35
CA GLY A 793 -11.10 17.25 -8.94
C GLY A 793 -11.17 18.46 -7.98
N THR A 794 -10.52 18.31 -6.81
CA THR A 794 -10.59 19.27 -5.69
C THR A 794 -9.61 20.43 -5.85
N ASP A 795 -9.99 21.64 -5.44
CA ASP A 795 -9.16 22.86 -5.44
C ASP A 795 -8.26 23.02 -4.19
N ASP A 796 -8.43 22.14 -3.20
CA ASP A 796 -7.66 22.08 -1.95
C ASP A 796 -6.14 22.09 -2.17
N TYR A 797 -5.66 21.55 -3.30
CA TYR A 797 -4.23 21.46 -3.61
C TYR A 797 -3.56 22.80 -3.90
N THR A 798 -4.33 23.83 -4.26
CA THR A 798 -3.81 25.20 -4.32
C THR A 798 -3.18 25.60 -2.98
N ARG A 799 -3.91 25.31 -1.89
CA ARG A 799 -3.43 25.57 -0.54
C ARG A 799 -2.49 24.47 -0.07
N ALA A 800 -2.82 23.20 -0.26
CA ALA A 800 -2.04 22.08 0.27
C ALA A 800 -0.59 22.06 -0.26
N TYR A 801 -0.35 22.55 -1.49
CA TYR A 801 0.98 22.65 -2.08
C TYR A 801 1.52 24.09 -2.15
N ASN A 802 0.81 25.05 -1.55
CA ASN A 802 1.18 26.46 -1.52
C ASN A 802 1.55 26.98 -2.92
N VAL A 803 0.58 26.93 -3.83
CA VAL A 803 0.77 27.25 -5.25
C VAL A 803 0.39 28.71 -5.51
N ASP A 804 1.08 29.36 -6.44
CA ASP A 804 0.88 30.77 -6.80
C ASP A 804 -0.35 31.05 -7.66
N ARG A 805 -1.07 30.00 -8.07
CA ARG A 805 -2.28 30.04 -8.88
C ARG A 805 -3.26 28.95 -8.45
N PRO A 806 -4.57 29.13 -8.70
CA PRO A 806 -5.54 28.05 -8.53
C PRO A 806 -5.15 26.83 -9.35
N VAL A 807 -5.14 25.67 -8.70
CA VAL A 807 -4.96 24.35 -9.30
C VAL A 807 -5.96 23.39 -8.69
N LYS A 808 -6.42 22.44 -9.50
CA LYS A 808 -7.20 21.29 -9.04
C LYS A 808 -6.32 20.05 -9.03
N ALA A 809 -6.75 19.02 -8.32
CA ALA A 809 -6.15 17.70 -8.41
C ALA A 809 -7.23 16.64 -8.49
N THR A 810 -7.02 15.63 -9.34
CA THR A 810 -7.77 14.38 -9.36
C THR A 810 -6.88 13.23 -8.90
N MET A 811 -7.46 12.21 -8.29
CA MET A 811 -6.76 10.95 -7.99
C MET A 811 -6.75 10.08 -9.24
N MET A 812 -5.60 9.46 -9.51
CA MET A 812 -5.43 8.48 -10.58
C MET A 812 -4.95 7.16 -9.98
N HIS A 813 -5.64 6.06 -10.27
CA HIS A 813 -5.16 4.72 -9.96
C HIS A 813 -4.31 4.23 -11.13
N VAL A 814 -3.11 3.76 -10.84
CA VAL A 814 -2.17 3.30 -11.87
C VAL A 814 -1.44 2.03 -11.47
N LEU A 815 -1.26 1.16 -12.45
CA LEU A 815 -0.29 0.08 -12.40
C LEU A 815 1.12 0.66 -12.61
N THR A 816 2.03 0.38 -11.67
CA THR A 816 3.44 0.77 -11.78
C THR A 816 4.33 -0.47 -11.75
N ALA A 817 5.36 -0.52 -12.58
CA ALA A 817 6.30 -1.65 -12.63
C ALA A 817 7.14 -1.75 -11.33
N VAL A 818 7.15 -2.94 -10.71
CA VAL A 818 7.95 -3.25 -9.52
C VAL A 818 9.44 -3.23 -9.83
N TYR A 819 9.84 -3.84 -10.94
CA TYR A 819 11.25 -4.11 -11.25
C TYR A 819 12.11 -2.84 -11.33
N PRO A 820 11.79 -1.82 -12.17
CA PRO A 820 12.63 -0.63 -12.27
C PRO A 820 12.65 0.19 -10.97
N TRP A 821 11.58 0.12 -10.18
CA TRP A 821 11.52 0.74 -8.85
C TRP A 821 12.49 0.06 -7.87
N TRP A 822 12.46 -1.26 -7.82
CA TRP A 822 13.35 -2.05 -6.98
C TRP A 822 14.81 -1.90 -7.38
N GLN A 823 15.10 -1.88 -8.69
CA GLN A 823 16.41 -1.58 -9.26
C GLN A 823 16.92 -0.19 -8.86
N ALA A 824 16.05 0.83 -8.91
CA ALA A 824 16.36 2.19 -8.45
C ALA A 824 16.65 2.24 -6.94
N THR A 825 15.85 1.53 -6.14
CA THR A 825 15.97 1.54 -4.68
C THR A 825 17.26 0.86 -4.22
N ILE A 826 17.53 -0.37 -4.67
CA ILE A 826 18.70 -1.13 -4.24
C ILE A 826 20.01 -0.50 -4.74
N GLY A 827 19.97 0.13 -5.92
CA GLY A 827 21.15 0.74 -6.52
C GLY A 827 21.59 2.06 -5.89
N GLU A 828 20.77 2.63 -5.04
CA GLU A 828 21.11 3.79 -4.22
C GLU A 828 21.28 3.43 -2.74
N GLY A 829 21.30 2.13 -2.41
CA GLY A 829 21.52 1.61 -1.06
C GLY A 829 20.27 1.52 -0.18
N GLY A 830 19.08 1.70 -0.75
CA GLY A 830 17.79 1.47 -0.09
C GLY A 830 17.46 -0.02 0.04
N VAL A 831 16.26 -0.30 0.57
CA VAL A 831 15.69 -1.64 0.70
C VAL A 831 14.40 -1.71 -0.11
N PRO A 832 14.35 -2.48 -1.21
CA PRO A 832 13.13 -2.70 -1.97
C PRO A 832 12.03 -3.33 -1.11
N GLY A 833 10.76 -3.00 -1.39
CA GLY A 833 9.64 -3.62 -0.72
C GLY A 833 8.31 -3.46 -1.44
N ILE A 834 7.28 -4.13 -0.91
CA ILE A 834 5.91 -4.20 -1.45
C ILE A 834 4.92 -4.59 -0.33
N THR A 835 3.62 -4.31 -0.49
CA THR A 835 2.57 -4.84 0.40
C THR A 835 1.97 -6.14 -0.19
N TRP A 836 1.85 -7.22 0.60
CA TRP A 836 1.59 -8.56 0.04
C TRP A 836 0.11 -8.95 -0.14
N ALA A 837 -0.74 -8.64 0.83
CA ALA A 837 -2.11 -9.18 0.89
C ALA A 837 -3.09 -8.31 1.71
N ASP A 838 -2.91 -6.98 1.70
CA ASP A 838 -3.88 -6.04 2.26
C ASP A 838 -4.99 -5.76 1.24
N TYR A 839 -5.94 -6.70 1.17
CA TYR A 839 -7.05 -6.62 0.22
C TYR A 839 -8.04 -5.49 0.52
N GLU A 840 -8.05 -4.97 1.75
CA GLU A 840 -8.87 -3.82 2.14
C GLU A 840 -8.29 -2.51 1.62
N CYS A 841 -6.96 -2.36 1.68
CA CYS A 841 -6.30 -1.10 1.33
C CYS A 841 -5.80 -1.01 -0.12
N ASP A 842 -6.04 -2.01 -0.97
CA ASP A 842 -5.45 -2.18 -2.32
C ASP A 842 -3.92 -2.41 -2.32
N GLY A 843 -3.38 -3.16 -1.36
CA GLY A 843 -1.96 -3.53 -1.36
C GLY A 843 -1.75 -5.02 -1.46
N PHE A 844 -1.66 -5.57 -2.68
CA PHE A 844 -1.50 -7.01 -2.87
C PHE A 844 -0.64 -7.37 -4.09
N VAL A 845 -0.14 -8.61 -4.10
CA VAL A 845 0.73 -9.11 -5.18
C VAL A 845 -0.08 -9.96 -6.17
N THR A 846 -0.26 -9.46 -7.38
CA THR A 846 -0.85 -10.22 -8.50
C THR A 846 0.18 -11.17 -9.14
N THR A 847 -0.23 -11.92 -10.17
CA THR A 847 0.67 -12.69 -11.02
C THR A 847 1.71 -11.82 -11.73
N THR A 848 1.36 -10.59 -12.10
CA THR A 848 2.27 -9.61 -12.71
C THR A 848 3.39 -9.21 -11.77
N GLN A 849 3.07 -8.69 -10.56
CA GLN A 849 4.11 -8.29 -9.61
C GLN A 849 4.99 -9.47 -9.20
N ALA A 850 4.39 -10.65 -8.95
CA ALA A 850 5.17 -11.85 -8.62
C ALA A 850 6.17 -12.22 -9.72
N ARG A 851 5.79 -12.04 -11.00
CA ARG A 851 6.68 -12.29 -12.14
C ARG A 851 7.82 -11.28 -12.22
N GLU A 852 7.54 -9.99 -12.00
CA GLU A 852 8.58 -8.94 -11.92
C GLU A 852 9.58 -9.23 -10.80
N MET A 853 9.08 -9.58 -9.62
CA MET A 853 9.88 -9.86 -8.44
C MET A 853 10.80 -11.07 -8.62
N LYS A 854 10.26 -12.17 -9.18
CA LYS A 854 11.05 -13.35 -9.54
C LYS A 854 12.15 -13.02 -10.55
N LEU A 855 11.85 -12.17 -11.55
CA LEU A 855 12.84 -11.70 -12.49
C LEU A 855 13.91 -10.84 -11.80
N PHE A 856 13.52 -9.94 -10.92
CA PHE A 856 14.44 -9.10 -10.15
C PHE A 856 15.38 -9.95 -9.29
N GLU A 857 14.87 -10.94 -8.56
CA GLU A 857 15.68 -11.83 -7.73
C GLU A 857 16.77 -12.54 -8.53
N ASN A 858 16.46 -13.01 -9.74
CA ASN A 858 17.46 -13.64 -10.62
C ASN A 858 18.61 -12.67 -10.96
N HIS A 859 18.30 -11.42 -11.29
CA HIS A 859 19.32 -10.41 -11.63
C HIS A 859 20.05 -9.88 -10.39
N LEU A 860 19.36 -9.79 -9.24
CA LEU A 860 19.96 -9.46 -7.94
C LEU A 860 20.97 -10.53 -7.51
N ALA A 861 20.65 -11.81 -7.71
CA ALA A 861 21.55 -12.92 -7.41
C ALA A 861 22.83 -12.86 -8.26
N ILE A 862 22.71 -12.47 -9.55
CA ILE A 862 23.87 -12.23 -10.43
C ILE A 862 24.72 -11.06 -9.90
N ALA A 863 24.09 -9.93 -9.55
CA ALA A 863 24.78 -8.76 -9.01
C ALA A 863 25.50 -9.07 -7.69
N ALA A 864 24.82 -9.77 -6.77
CA ALA A 864 25.37 -10.22 -5.50
C ALA A 864 26.49 -11.25 -5.65
N ALA A 865 26.54 -11.97 -6.78
CA ALA A 865 27.58 -12.91 -7.10
C ALA A 865 28.87 -12.28 -7.65
N SER A 866 28.88 -10.98 -7.99
CA SER A 866 30.08 -10.30 -8.48
C SER A 866 31.22 -10.29 -7.44
N PRO A 867 32.50 -10.42 -7.85
CA PRO A 867 33.64 -10.43 -6.93
C PRO A 867 33.70 -9.18 -6.03
N GLU A 868 33.39 -8.01 -6.57
CA GLU A 868 33.40 -6.73 -5.89
C GLU A 868 32.34 -6.69 -4.78
N VAL A 869 31.10 -7.11 -5.09
CA VAL A 869 30.01 -7.15 -4.11
C VAL A 869 30.27 -8.21 -3.05
N ARG A 870 30.70 -9.41 -3.42
CA ARG A 870 31.05 -10.47 -2.44
C ARG A 870 32.10 -9.98 -1.46
N LYS A 871 33.18 -9.37 -1.96
CA LYS A 871 34.23 -8.81 -1.10
C LYS A 871 33.69 -7.74 -0.15
N ALA A 872 32.77 -6.88 -0.61
CA ALA A 872 32.15 -5.86 0.23
C ALA A 872 31.24 -6.47 1.30
N VAL A 873 30.48 -7.52 0.95
CA VAL A 873 29.55 -8.22 1.85
C VAL A 873 30.29 -9.08 2.87
N ASP A 874 31.30 -9.83 2.45
CA ASP A 874 32.12 -10.71 3.30
C ASP A 874 32.98 -9.93 4.32
N ALA A 875 33.14 -8.62 4.12
CA ALA A 875 33.81 -7.75 5.07
C ALA A 875 32.98 -7.50 6.34
N PHE A 876 31.66 -7.76 6.32
CA PHE A 876 30.81 -7.62 7.49
C PHE A 876 30.90 -8.87 8.37
N PRO A 877 31.16 -8.73 9.68
CA PRO A 877 31.21 -9.88 10.58
C PRO A 877 29.82 -10.54 10.66
N PRO A 878 29.73 -11.86 10.91
CA PRO A 878 28.46 -12.48 11.24
C PRO A 878 27.86 -11.83 12.49
N PRO A 879 26.53 -11.69 12.60
CA PRO A 879 25.93 -11.18 13.81
C PRO A 879 26.16 -12.17 14.96
N PRO A 880 26.19 -11.71 16.23
CA PRO A 880 26.13 -12.64 17.34
C PRO A 880 24.85 -13.48 17.24
N PRO A 881 24.81 -14.69 17.82
CA PRO A 881 23.59 -15.49 17.84
C PRO A 881 22.44 -14.71 18.50
N ASN A 882 21.22 -14.98 18.06
CA ASN A 882 20.05 -14.46 18.75
C ASN A 882 20.00 -14.97 20.20
N PRO A 883 19.59 -14.15 21.17
CA PRO A 883 19.30 -14.66 22.50
C PRO A 883 18.22 -15.74 22.38
N PRO A 884 18.25 -16.78 23.23
CA PRO A 884 17.21 -17.79 23.22
C PRO A 884 15.86 -17.15 23.54
N ALA A 885 14.87 -17.40 22.69
CA ALA A 885 13.49 -17.01 22.95
C ALA A 885 12.82 -17.93 23.99
N ALA A 886 11.96 -17.35 24.82
CA ALA A 886 11.07 -18.09 25.72
C ALA A 886 9.92 -18.75 24.93
N ALA A 887 9.41 -19.88 25.43
CA ALA A 887 8.16 -20.52 24.98
C ALA A 887 8.10 -20.83 23.47
N LYS A 888 8.49 -22.05 23.07
CA LYS A 888 8.53 -22.49 21.65
C LYS A 888 7.45 -23.52 21.35
N ARG A 889 6.80 -23.40 20.19
CA ARG A 889 5.99 -24.47 19.60
C ARG A 889 6.88 -25.52 18.94
N SER A 890 6.57 -26.80 19.11
CA SER A 890 7.22 -27.89 18.38
C SER A 890 6.47 -28.15 17.08
N PHE A 891 7.15 -27.97 15.94
CA PHE A 891 6.68 -28.48 14.66
C PHE A 891 7.37 -29.84 14.43
N GLU A 892 6.79 -30.93 14.93
CA GLU A 892 7.33 -32.28 14.65
C GLU A 892 6.93 -32.70 13.22
N ASN A 893 7.92 -33.01 12.38
CA ASN A 893 7.82 -33.81 11.13
C ASN A 893 6.49 -33.74 10.36
N ALA A 894 5.96 -32.54 10.12
CA ALA A 894 4.91 -32.37 9.13
C ALA A 894 5.58 -32.34 7.76
N GLU A 895 5.64 -33.50 7.08
CA GLU A 895 5.99 -33.51 5.66
C GLU A 895 5.08 -32.52 4.93
N PRO A 896 5.63 -31.67 4.05
CA PRO A 896 4.81 -30.82 3.21
C PRO A 896 3.95 -31.74 2.36
N LYS A 897 2.65 -31.84 2.67
CA LYS A 897 1.71 -32.43 1.73
C LYS A 897 1.51 -31.41 0.62
N PRO A 898 1.93 -31.70 -0.63
CA PRO A 898 1.58 -30.83 -1.73
C PRO A 898 0.07 -30.99 -1.95
N SER A 899 -0.72 -29.99 -1.59
CA SER A 899 -1.99 -29.77 -2.26
C SER A 899 -1.65 -29.14 -3.61
N ASN A 900 -1.65 -29.98 -4.65
CA ASN A 900 -1.58 -29.56 -6.05
C ASN A 900 -2.81 -28.68 -6.40
N PRO A 901 -2.68 -27.79 -7.40
CA PRO A 901 -3.43 -26.53 -7.55
C PRO A 901 -4.94 -26.65 -7.73
#